data_AF-A0A651FXW5-F1
#
_entry.id   AF-A0A651FXW5-F1
#
_cell.length_a   1.000
_cell.length_b   1.000
_cell.length_c   1.000
_cell.angle_alpha   90.00
_cell.angle_beta   90.00
_cell.angle_gamma   90.00
#
_symmetry.space_group_name_H-M   'P 1'
#
loop_
_entity.id
_entity.type
_entity.pdbx_description
1 polymer ?
#
loop_
_entity_poly.entity_id
_entity_poly.type
_entity_poly.pdbx_seq_one_letter_code
_entity_poly.pdbx_strand_id
1 'polypeptide(L)'
;MPGFPRFLTVCTLAAVCSSVPLLADEDWHEAARALPGIGEDLRWGGSDGTTVVAFSDGYVVVESAVGHLRIDPAVLERDPDQTWATAAALSQRAAAALGEDAPTLTLRQSPLLDLHLQAENLLVTADDVLHRQDVSTETHDTQIAQVSTAAQGMGIALAEAPIGRHARSVLVHLVDLLDQTDRDPVSDEINPAFARKVVRHGWLLDAVDGLEPPAQALTLAVQEATSLRPWKHFRGEAAEWTVYGDAWETHITLYRSEDSLRAELPKPIPMYYWPMQGDDGFTQARVIAHLPVSSDPINQPQSVSTAQRYDFYHANTHLAQWTAEDGFSYDYEQWRSTIPDQHRRLDRNIVDGYMPPHIVIMDGYGDIHGIINEHGRLLPPADGSRQEAERFIDDAAQLLPDAAQLDLISQYLFKYAYDSPDPTMPLLMGTREVKSDIHQTAWETLSTTIGGVCRGDCDDLSEVMEHIVERQGRLGHVISLPGHAALAWAEEDDEQWHVFVMQTGPTLQFSHPRLQEALRATYTSFDASDTFDPHGIGLLLRFSGENTRSPWRLSYRIFAEPEYAATMIDVQKDWHYQTYMQAINKMLAMVEAGDHDTSNYRELAGLYSFTGQYDKAIEYHQSAMERTDEAESHLLMAIELLIHLNDAERHDELEALAVDILDRQLPEARGELGESIIQIGLQLAGFLTRYDLPELAARALGETVADLGIDRAAENVAQWSQFNFDPEAWQLSGQLRMIDRILGWHSRVLARIFRHDRDGSIREAIPQLKGLIQADRLYRTYIAFNGQADGGDLASTYALIGMHLEAEMGRQELLAALAEAPMPEAPIDHRNRDHLNADDLRARDLQWVKASVAFWNTIILESLDDIRERALSPEQAAEIAPQLTAAIAAAEDLGLSGPRTDYMAHYSQLIIALITEDEEALEGLLQHVRAQNDKRLTDNTAQYMGDVAYALNREWFTRSVEMWRDIVDHKPKYLWIAWRAALNHAPEKALIAARIAAERFPDSQAFVDEYAFMQELLGDQ
;
A
#
# COMPACT_ATOMS: atom_id res chain seq x y z
N MET A 1 18.02 -23.64 -28.98
CA MET A 1 19.15 -24.46 -29.49
C MET A 1 19.82 -25.15 -28.31
N PRO A 2 20.10 -26.47 -28.36
CA PRO A 2 20.96 -27.13 -27.38
C PRO A 2 22.28 -27.64 -28.00
N GLY A 3 23.38 -27.50 -27.26
CA GLY A 3 24.73 -27.99 -27.56
C GLY A 3 25.71 -27.28 -26.61
N PHE A 4 26.67 -27.90 -25.92
CA PHE A 4 27.45 -29.13 -26.10
C PHE A 4 28.06 -29.50 -24.69
N PRO A 5 29.00 -30.44 -24.48
CA PRO A 5 28.82 -31.66 -23.66
C PRO A 5 29.98 -31.97 -22.65
N ARG A 6 30.04 -33.23 -22.19
CA ARG A 6 31.18 -34.03 -21.64
C ARG A 6 31.38 -33.99 -20.11
N PHE A 7 31.77 -35.05 -19.39
CA PHE A 7 32.24 -36.40 -19.69
C PHE A 7 31.88 -37.32 -18.50
N LEU A 8 31.37 -38.52 -18.75
CA LEU A 8 31.24 -39.61 -17.76
C LEU A 8 32.32 -40.64 -18.11
N THR A 9 33.30 -40.85 -17.21
CA THR A 9 34.25 -41.97 -17.34
C THR A 9 34.22 -42.78 -16.06
N VAL A 10 33.74 -44.01 -16.21
CA VAL A 10 33.80 -45.11 -15.25
C VAL A 10 35.23 -45.65 -15.23
N CYS A 11 35.84 -45.77 -14.05
CA CYS A 11 36.99 -46.65 -13.84
C CYS A 11 36.73 -47.61 -12.68
N THR A 12 36.73 -48.90 -13.02
CA THR A 12 36.76 -50.06 -12.14
C THR A 12 38.20 -50.28 -11.67
N LEU A 13 38.44 -50.56 -10.39
CA LEU A 13 39.65 -51.29 -9.96
C LEU A 13 39.41 -52.03 -8.64
N ALA A 14 39.91 -53.27 -8.62
CA ALA A 14 39.69 -54.30 -7.63
C ALA A 14 40.70 -54.26 -6.47
N ALA A 15 40.34 -54.97 -5.40
CA ALA A 15 41.03 -55.14 -4.12
C ALA A 15 42.53 -55.51 -4.16
N VAL A 16 43.32 -54.89 -3.27
CA VAL A 16 44.44 -55.50 -2.52
C VAL A 16 44.62 -54.76 -1.19
N CYS A 17 44.68 -55.50 -0.07
CA CYS A 17 44.97 -54.99 1.27
C CYS A 17 46.38 -54.39 1.43
N SER A 18 46.53 -53.61 2.50
CA SER A 18 47.74 -53.17 3.20
C SER A 18 48.36 -51.83 2.77
N SER A 19 48.48 -50.94 3.77
CA SER A 19 49.06 -49.59 3.77
C SER A 19 48.33 -48.52 2.93
N VAL A 20 47.41 -47.79 3.57
CA VAL A 20 46.93 -46.50 3.07
C VAL A 20 47.92 -45.41 3.53
N PRO A 21 48.54 -44.63 2.62
CA PRO A 21 49.30 -43.45 2.99
C PRO A 21 48.34 -42.33 3.40
N LEU A 22 48.76 -41.47 4.34
CA LEU A 22 48.10 -40.21 4.68
C LEU A 22 47.68 -39.48 3.40
N LEU A 23 46.37 -39.43 3.14
CA LEU A 23 45.78 -38.55 2.13
C LEU A 23 45.78 -37.14 2.71
N ALA A 24 46.16 -36.16 1.89
CA ALA A 24 46.08 -34.75 2.25
C ALA A 24 44.61 -34.33 2.42
N ASP A 25 44.36 -33.33 3.26
CA ASP A 25 43.05 -32.91 3.78
C ASP A 25 41.97 -32.62 2.72
N GLU A 26 42.32 -32.39 1.46
CA GLU A 26 41.35 -31.97 0.43
C GLU A 26 40.58 -33.13 -0.25
N ASP A 27 40.98 -34.41 -0.10
CA ASP A 27 40.37 -35.55 -0.83
C ASP A 27 39.39 -36.42 0.00
N TRP A 28 39.16 -36.09 1.28
CA TRP A 28 38.32 -36.93 2.17
C TRP A 28 36.84 -37.00 1.73
N HIS A 29 36.27 -35.89 1.26
CA HIS A 29 34.83 -35.82 0.93
C HIS A 29 34.44 -36.66 -0.29
N GLU A 30 35.31 -36.74 -1.32
CA GLU A 30 35.10 -37.64 -2.45
C GLU A 30 35.32 -39.10 -2.04
N ALA A 31 36.31 -39.38 -1.19
CA ALA A 31 36.56 -40.74 -0.67
C ALA A 31 35.41 -41.25 0.20
N ALA A 32 34.84 -40.44 1.08
CA ALA A 32 33.73 -40.82 1.96
C ALA A 32 32.41 -41.04 1.18
N ARG A 33 32.14 -40.25 0.13
CA ARG A 33 30.94 -40.42 -0.72
C ARG A 33 31.05 -41.55 -1.74
N ALA A 34 32.28 -41.95 -2.13
CA ALA A 34 32.52 -42.97 -3.14
C ALA A 34 32.52 -44.43 -2.62
N LEU A 35 32.23 -44.67 -1.34
CA LEU A 35 32.35 -46.00 -0.70
C LEU A 35 30.99 -46.63 -0.34
N PRO A 36 30.21 -47.15 -1.30
CA PRO A 36 29.09 -48.02 -0.97
C PRO A 36 29.61 -49.42 -0.60
N GLY A 37 29.53 -49.79 0.69
CA GLY A 37 29.60 -51.18 1.11
C GLY A 37 30.86 -51.65 1.85
N ILE A 38 31.57 -50.77 2.57
CA ILE A 38 32.54 -51.25 3.58
C ILE A 38 31.77 -51.62 4.86
N GLY A 39 31.73 -52.91 5.17
CA GLY A 39 31.20 -53.41 6.45
C GLY A 39 32.13 -53.11 7.62
N GLU A 40 31.53 -52.89 8.79
CA GLU A 40 31.97 -52.93 10.21
C GLU A 40 33.41 -52.57 10.65
N ASP A 41 34.38 -52.35 9.77
CA ASP A 41 35.81 -52.23 10.11
C ASP A 41 36.53 -51.09 9.36
N LEU A 42 35.92 -49.92 9.21
CA LEU A 42 36.70 -48.71 8.92
C LEU A 42 37.27 -48.24 10.26
N ARG A 43 38.60 -48.26 10.45
CA ARG A 43 39.26 -47.64 11.62
C ARG A 43 40.19 -46.55 11.12
N TRP A 44 39.75 -45.30 11.19
CA TRP A 44 40.60 -44.15 10.92
C TRP A 44 40.96 -43.50 12.25
N GLY A 45 42.25 -43.53 12.60
CA GLY A 45 42.77 -43.02 13.86
C GLY A 45 43.48 -41.69 13.65
N GLY A 46 42.89 -40.61 14.18
CA GLY A 46 43.57 -39.32 14.32
C GLY A 46 44.70 -39.39 15.35
N SER A 47 45.62 -38.43 15.34
CA SER A 47 46.72 -38.34 16.32
C SER A 47 46.27 -38.11 17.77
N ASP A 48 44.99 -37.85 17.98
CA ASP A 48 44.28 -37.66 19.26
C ASP A 48 43.68 -38.95 19.85
N GLY A 49 43.71 -40.06 19.11
CA GLY A 49 43.18 -41.36 19.54
C GLY A 49 41.71 -41.61 19.21
N THR A 50 41.05 -40.70 18.47
CA THR A 50 39.66 -40.89 18.02
C THR A 50 39.61 -41.91 16.88
N THR A 51 38.78 -42.94 17.02
CA THR A 51 38.61 -43.99 15.99
C THR A 51 37.24 -43.82 15.32
N VAL A 52 37.22 -43.38 14.06
CA VAL A 52 36.02 -43.49 13.23
C VAL A 52 35.77 -44.97 12.97
N VAL A 53 34.58 -45.47 13.32
CA VAL A 53 34.22 -46.90 13.24
C VAL A 53 33.21 -47.20 12.14
N ALA A 54 32.37 -46.23 11.76
CA ALA A 54 31.39 -46.38 10.69
C ALA A 54 30.93 -45.02 10.14
N PHE A 55 30.31 -45.05 8.96
CA PHE A 55 29.43 -43.98 8.48
C PHE A 55 28.02 -44.56 8.39
N SER A 56 27.06 -43.99 9.13
CA SER A 56 25.69 -44.52 9.18
C SER A 56 24.68 -43.39 9.18
N ASP A 57 23.64 -43.52 8.34
CA ASP A 57 22.52 -42.57 8.22
C ASP A 57 22.95 -41.11 8.02
N GLY A 58 24.07 -40.87 7.32
CA GLY A 58 24.62 -39.54 7.09
C GLY A 58 25.52 -38.99 8.20
N TYR A 59 25.81 -39.78 9.24
CA TYR A 59 26.69 -39.38 10.35
C TYR A 59 28.01 -40.12 10.32
N VAL A 60 29.08 -39.47 10.80
CA VAL A 60 30.34 -40.11 11.16
C VAL A 60 30.16 -40.74 12.54
N VAL A 61 30.38 -42.05 12.67
CA VAL A 61 30.28 -42.75 13.94
C VAL A 61 31.69 -42.99 14.46
N VAL A 62 31.97 -42.52 15.67
CA VAL A 62 33.28 -42.65 16.32
C VAL A 62 33.18 -43.42 17.63
N GLU A 63 34.21 -44.19 17.95
CA GLU A 63 34.39 -44.82 19.25
C GLU A 63 34.79 -43.76 20.28
N SER A 64 34.10 -43.73 21.41
CA SER A 64 34.25 -42.70 22.44
C SER A 64 34.02 -43.29 23.85
N ALA A 65 34.16 -42.48 24.90
CA ALA A 65 34.00 -42.93 26.29
C ALA A 65 32.58 -43.43 26.63
N VAL A 66 31.56 -43.06 25.84
CA VAL A 66 30.17 -43.53 25.95
C VAL A 66 29.81 -44.64 24.94
N GLY A 67 30.82 -45.28 24.32
CA GLY A 67 30.60 -46.18 23.19
C GLY A 67 30.55 -45.40 21.88
N HIS A 68 29.53 -45.61 21.05
CA HIS A 68 29.45 -44.99 19.73
C HIS A 68 28.82 -43.58 19.77
N LEU A 69 29.58 -42.58 19.35
CA LEU A 69 29.15 -41.21 19.17
C LEU A 69 28.88 -40.93 17.69
N ARG A 70 27.71 -40.39 17.36
CA ARG A 70 27.39 -39.91 15.99
C ARG A 70 27.80 -38.45 15.87
N ILE A 71 28.40 -38.06 14.76
CA ILE A 71 28.83 -36.68 14.48
C ILE A 71 28.29 -36.30 13.12
N ASP A 72 27.59 -35.16 13.07
CA ASP A 72 27.16 -34.58 11.80
C ASP A 72 28.40 -34.08 11.03
N PRO A 73 28.63 -34.53 9.78
CA PRO A 73 29.77 -34.09 8.98
C PRO A 73 29.90 -32.56 8.87
N ALA A 74 28.77 -31.82 8.86
CA ALA A 74 28.79 -30.37 8.75
C ALA A 74 29.49 -29.68 9.94
N VAL A 75 29.52 -30.33 11.10
CA VAL A 75 30.19 -29.82 12.30
C VAL A 75 31.71 -29.94 12.17
N LEU A 76 32.19 -30.96 11.44
CA LEU A 76 33.61 -31.19 11.22
C LEU A 76 34.23 -30.24 10.19
N GLU A 77 33.44 -29.67 9.28
CA GLU A 77 33.94 -28.85 8.16
C GLU A 77 34.54 -27.50 8.59
N ARG A 78 34.19 -26.97 9.77
CA ARG A 78 34.65 -25.65 10.23
C ARG A 78 35.97 -25.66 10.97
N ASP A 79 36.06 -26.50 11.99
CA ASP A 79 37.25 -26.66 12.83
C ASP A 79 37.29 -28.10 13.32
N PRO A 80 37.89 -29.01 12.53
CA PRO A 80 37.95 -30.43 12.88
C PRO A 80 38.64 -30.65 14.22
N ASP A 81 39.77 -29.98 14.46
CA ASP A 81 40.61 -30.20 15.65
C ASP A 81 39.88 -29.78 16.93
N GLN A 82 39.26 -28.60 16.95
CA GLN A 82 38.47 -28.16 18.08
C GLN A 82 37.22 -29.03 18.27
N THR A 83 36.57 -29.43 17.18
CA THR A 83 35.40 -30.31 17.21
C THR A 83 35.74 -31.64 17.85
N TRP A 84 36.85 -32.27 17.44
CA TRP A 84 37.30 -33.54 18.00
C TRP A 84 37.65 -33.43 19.48
N ALA A 85 38.41 -32.39 19.87
CA ALA A 85 38.76 -32.15 21.26
C ALA A 85 37.52 -31.95 22.15
N THR A 86 36.52 -31.20 21.65
CA THR A 86 35.28 -30.93 22.36
C THR A 86 34.38 -32.17 22.43
N ALA A 87 34.28 -32.94 21.33
CA ALA A 87 33.55 -34.20 21.29
C ALA A 87 34.08 -35.20 22.31
N ALA A 88 35.41 -35.32 22.42
CA ALA A 88 36.06 -36.17 23.41
C ALA A 88 35.75 -35.69 24.85
N ALA A 89 35.85 -34.39 25.12
CA ALA A 89 35.54 -33.83 26.44
C ALA A 89 34.07 -34.04 26.85
N LEU A 90 33.13 -33.80 25.93
CA LEU A 90 31.70 -34.02 26.18
C LEU A 90 31.38 -35.51 26.37
N SER A 91 32.02 -36.40 25.60
CA SER A 91 31.86 -37.85 25.73
C SER A 91 32.36 -38.35 27.09
N GLN A 92 33.52 -37.89 27.57
CA GLN A 92 34.01 -38.23 28.91
C GLN A 92 33.04 -37.78 30.00
N ARG A 93 32.47 -36.58 29.87
CA ARG A 93 31.47 -36.07 30.81
C ARG A 93 30.19 -36.91 30.81
N ALA A 94 29.70 -37.24 29.62
CA ALA A 94 28.54 -38.11 29.47
C ALA A 94 28.78 -39.49 30.09
N ALA A 95 29.96 -40.08 29.89
CA ALA A 95 30.35 -41.37 30.47
C ALA A 95 30.40 -41.31 32.01
N ALA A 96 30.92 -40.21 32.56
CA ALA A 96 30.98 -40.00 34.00
C ALA A 96 29.58 -39.93 34.65
N ALA A 97 28.59 -39.37 33.96
CA ALA A 97 27.23 -39.23 34.47
C ALA A 97 26.35 -40.48 34.23
N LEU A 98 26.53 -41.17 33.09
CA LEU A 98 25.60 -42.22 32.63
C LEU A 98 26.13 -43.64 32.84
N GLY A 99 27.45 -43.83 32.97
CA GLY A 99 28.07 -45.16 33.00
C GLY A 99 28.01 -45.88 31.65
N GLU A 100 27.98 -47.23 31.68
CA GLU A 100 28.01 -48.08 30.47
C GLU A 100 26.69 -48.10 29.67
N ASP A 101 25.58 -47.63 30.26
CA ASP A 101 24.23 -47.66 29.66
C ASP A 101 23.87 -46.34 28.92
N ALA A 102 24.87 -45.61 28.41
CA ALA A 102 24.63 -44.36 27.70
C ALA A 102 23.83 -44.59 26.39
N PRO A 103 22.78 -43.78 26.10
CA PRO A 103 22.09 -43.86 24.82
C PRO A 103 23.02 -43.47 23.68
N THR A 104 22.66 -43.81 22.44
CA THR A 104 23.40 -43.31 21.26
C THR A 104 23.30 -41.78 21.21
N LEU A 105 24.42 -41.12 21.45
CA LEU A 105 24.53 -39.67 21.44
C LEU A 105 24.93 -39.15 20.07
N THR A 106 24.43 -37.97 19.73
CA THR A 106 24.80 -37.26 18.51
C THR A 106 25.43 -35.92 18.87
N LEU A 107 26.66 -35.68 18.43
CA LEU A 107 27.30 -34.38 18.48
C LEU A 107 26.61 -33.45 17.49
N ARG A 108 26.14 -32.31 18.00
CA ARG A 108 25.49 -31.26 17.25
C ARG A 108 26.13 -29.93 17.60
N GLN A 109 25.97 -28.96 16.71
CA GLN A 109 26.29 -27.57 16.95
C GLN A 109 25.00 -26.76 16.84
N SER A 110 24.76 -25.89 17.82
CA SER A 110 23.73 -24.86 17.70
C SER A 110 24.25 -23.53 18.22
N PRO A 111 23.73 -22.38 17.74
CA PRO A 111 24.15 -21.07 18.23
C PRO A 111 23.96 -20.86 19.73
N LEU A 112 22.95 -21.51 20.34
CA LEU A 112 22.64 -21.35 21.76
C LEU A 112 23.54 -22.19 22.67
N LEU A 113 23.84 -23.43 22.28
CA LEU A 113 24.51 -24.44 23.14
C LEU A 113 25.95 -24.73 22.74
N ASP A 114 26.43 -24.14 21.65
CA ASP A 114 27.67 -24.49 20.99
C ASP A 114 27.69 -25.99 20.62
N LEU A 115 28.87 -26.62 20.66
CA LEU A 115 29.01 -28.06 20.52
C LEU A 115 28.42 -28.78 21.75
N HIS A 116 27.48 -29.69 21.51
CA HIS A 116 26.80 -30.45 22.55
C HIS A 116 26.44 -31.86 22.07
N LEU A 117 26.26 -32.80 23.00
CA LEU A 117 25.73 -34.13 22.69
C LEU A 117 24.23 -34.17 22.96
N GLN A 118 23.46 -34.77 22.06
CA GLN A 118 22.01 -34.89 22.19
C GLN A 118 21.54 -36.35 22.02
N ALA A 119 20.59 -36.74 22.87
CA ALA A 119 19.68 -37.87 22.70
C ALA A 119 18.24 -37.43 23.04
N GLU A 120 17.24 -38.31 22.88
CA GLU A 120 15.83 -37.96 23.06
C GLU A 120 15.51 -37.33 24.43
N ASN A 121 16.11 -37.86 25.50
CA ASN A 121 15.86 -37.44 26.87
C ASN A 121 17.12 -36.94 27.59
N LEU A 122 18.19 -36.67 26.84
CA LEU A 122 19.48 -36.25 27.39
C LEU A 122 20.15 -35.18 26.52
N LEU A 123 20.76 -34.18 27.16
CA LEU A 123 21.59 -33.18 26.52
C LEU A 123 22.88 -32.99 27.33
N VAL A 124 24.06 -33.07 26.71
CA VAL A 124 25.36 -32.91 27.37
C VAL A 124 26.05 -31.68 26.82
N THR A 125 26.33 -30.73 27.70
CA THR A 125 26.91 -29.42 27.37
C THR A 125 28.28 -29.24 28.02
N ALA A 126 28.96 -28.15 27.69
CA ALA A 126 30.20 -27.74 28.33
C ALA A 126 30.04 -27.38 29.82
N ASP A 127 28.81 -27.13 30.30
CA ASP A 127 28.53 -26.81 31.71
C ASP A 127 27.98 -28.02 32.48
N ASP A 128 27.14 -28.87 31.87
CA ASP A 128 26.49 -29.98 32.60
C ASP A 128 25.87 -31.09 31.72
N VAL A 129 25.39 -32.17 32.35
CA VAL A 129 24.56 -33.25 31.78
C VAL A 129 23.09 -33.03 32.19
N LEU A 130 22.25 -32.69 31.21
CA LEU A 130 20.86 -32.31 31.41
C LEU A 130 19.92 -33.47 31.05
N HIS A 131 18.98 -33.76 31.95
CA HIS A 131 17.94 -34.76 31.74
C HIS A 131 16.60 -34.10 31.45
N ARG A 132 15.88 -34.61 30.44
CA ARG A 132 14.53 -34.16 30.13
C ARG A 132 13.61 -34.36 31.33
N GLN A 133 12.88 -33.31 31.68
CA GLN A 133 11.85 -33.32 32.71
C GLN A 133 10.47 -33.35 32.06
N ASP A 134 9.51 -33.95 32.74
CA ASP A 134 8.11 -33.84 32.34
C ASP A 134 7.61 -32.42 32.63
N VAL A 135 7.13 -31.74 31.60
CA VAL A 135 6.44 -30.47 31.72
C VAL A 135 4.94 -30.71 31.63
N SER A 136 4.15 -29.93 32.39
CA SER A 136 2.70 -30.05 32.33
C SER A 136 2.22 -29.62 30.95
N THR A 137 1.62 -30.53 30.19
CA THR A 137 0.94 -30.22 28.93
C THR A 137 -0.46 -29.70 29.24
N GLU A 138 -0.57 -28.50 29.79
CA GLU A 138 -1.85 -27.81 29.74
C GLU A 138 -2.21 -27.64 28.25
N THR A 139 -3.44 -28.03 27.88
CA THR A 139 -3.78 -28.14 26.45
C THR A 139 -3.95 -26.74 25.88
N HIS A 140 -3.07 -26.33 24.95
CA HIS A 140 -3.19 -25.08 24.19
C HIS A 140 -4.59 -24.91 23.58
N ASP A 141 -5.23 -26.02 23.18
CA ASP A 141 -6.62 -26.08 22.73
C ASP A 141 -7.61 -25.38 23.67
N THR A 142 -7.40 -25.48 24.99
CA THR A 142 -8.26 -24.82 25.99
C THR A 142 -8.07 -23.30 25.98
N GLN A 143 -6.83 -22.83 25.83
CA GLN A 143 -6.53 -21.39 25.75
C GLN A 143 -7.06 -20.79 24.45
N ILE A 144 -6.90 -21.48 23.32
CA ILE A 144 -7.47 -21.07 22.03
C ILE A 144 -9.00 -21.03 22.11
N ALA A 145 -9.63 -22.02 22.74
CA ALA A 145 -11.08 -22.04 22.94
C ALA A 145 -11.58 -20.86 23.83
N GLN A 146 -10.79 -20.43 24.81
CA GLN A 146 -11.10 -19.25 25.63
C GLN A 146 -11.03 -17.96 24.79
N VAL A 147 -10.04 -17.82 23.92
CA VAL A 147 -9.93 -16.69 22.98
C VAL A 147 -11.13 -16.67 22.04
N SER A 148 -11.48 -17.80 21.43
CA SER A 148 -12.66 -17.92 20.56
C SER A 148 -13.96 -17.54 21.29
N THR A 149 -14.11 -17.98 22.55
CA THR A 149 -15.28 -17.62 23.38
C THR A 149 -15.33 -16.12 23.68
N ALA A 150 -14.20 -15.51 24.02
CA ALA A 150 -14.14 -14.07 24.30
C ALA A 150 -14.34 -13.23 23.02
N ALA A 151 -13.83 -13.70 21.88
CA ALA A 151 -14.03 -13.11 20.56
C ALA A 151 -15.51 -13.08 20.18
N GLN A 152 -16.24 -14.19 20.37
CA GLN A 152 -17.70 -14.23 20.18
C GLN A 152 -18.43 -13.23 21.08
N GLY A 153 -18.02 -13.12 22.35
CA GLY A 153 -18.56 -12.12 23.27
C GLY A 153 -18.34 -10.68 22.79
N MET A 154 -17.15 -10.40 22.24
CA MET A 154 -16.82 -9.11 21.64
C MET A 154 -17.64 -8.84 20.37
N GLY A 155 -17.83 -9.82 19.50
CA GLY A 155 -18.66 -9.70 18.29
C GLY A 155 -20.12 -9.33 18.61
N ILE A 156 -20.69 -9.90 19.67
CA ILE A 156 -22.03 -9.54 20.16
C ILE A 156 -22.06 -8.08 20.64
N ALA A 157 -21.06 -7.67 21.42
CA ALA A 157 -20.98 -6.30 21.92
C ALA A 157 -20.80 -5.26 20.79
N LEU A 158 -19.98 -5.59 19.78
CA LEU A 158 -19.78 -4.76 18.59
C LEU A 158 -21.07 -4.56 17.78
N ALA A 159 -21.94 -5.56 17.73
CA ALA A 159 -23.23 -5.45 17.05
C ALA A 159 -24.17 -4.43 17.71
N GLU A 160 -24.04 -4.21 19.02
CA GLU A 160 -24.83 -3.26 19.82
C GLU A 160 -24.11 -1.91 20.01
N ALA A 161 -22.83 -1.82 19.68
CA ALA A 161 -22.01 -0.62 19.87
C ALA A 161 -22.48 0.56 18.98
N PRO A 162 -22.48 1.79 19.51
CA PRO A 162 -22.87 3.01 18.79
C PRO A 162 -21.76 3.52 17.85
N ILE A 163 -21.12 2.61 17.12
CA ILE A 163 -20.06 2.90 16.15
C ILE A 163 -20.58 2.81 14.72
N GLY A 164 -19.88 3.47 13.79
CA GLY A 164 -20.18 3.43 12.36
C GLY A 164 -20.18 2.01 11.79
N ARG A 165 -20.97 1.79 10.73
CA ARG A 165 -21.10 0.48 10.07
C ARG A 165 -19.74 -0.04 9.60
N HIS A 166 -18.95 0.82 8.97
CA HIS A 166 -17.62 0.46 8.46
C HIS A 166 -16.63 0.13 9.58
N ALA A 167 -16.58 0.95 10.63
CA ALA A 167 -15.76 0.67 11.81
C ALA A 167 -16.13 -0.67 12.45
N ARG A 168 -17.44 -0.94 12.60
CA ARG A 168 -17.93 -2.22 13.12
C ARG A 168 -17.48 -3.41 12.27
N SER A 169 -17.62 -3.32 10.94
CA SER A 169 -17.26 -4.41 10.04
C SER A 169 -15.78 -4.79 10.15
N VAL A 170 -14.88 -3.80 10.25
CA VAL A 170 -13.46 -4.09 10.43
C VAL A 170 -13.17 -4.71 11.80
N LEU A 171 -13.75 -4.17 12.87
CA LEU A 171 -13.53 -4.71 14.21
C LEU A 171 -14.00 -6.16 14.32
N VAL A 172 -15.12 -6.51 13.69
CA VAL A 172 -15.59 -7.90 13.61
C VAL A 172 -14.58 -8.77 12.86
N HIS A 173 -14.10 -8.32 11.70
CA HIS A 173 -13.09 -9.05 10.93
C HIS A 173 -11.81 -9.31 11.76
N LEU A 174 -11.29 -8.29 12.46
CA LEU A 174 -10.11 -8.43 13.30
C LEU A 174 -10.31 -9.41 14.46
N VAL A 175 -11.50 -9.39 15.08
CA VAL A 175 -11.86 -10.33 16.15
C VAL A 175 -11.93 -11.77 15.62
N ASP A 176 -12.45 -11.97 14.40
CA ASP A 176 -12.56 -13.26 13.74
C ASP A 176 -11.19 -13.88 13.36
N LEU A 177 -10.12 -13.08 13.35
CA LEU A 177 -8.75 -13.57 13.09
C LEU A 177 -8.08 -14.19 14.31
N LEU A 178 -8.50 -13.84 15.54
CA LEU A 178 -7.69 -14.06 16.75
C LEU A 178 -7.44 -15.53 17.10
N ASP A 179 -8.38 -16.42 16.80
CA ASP A 179 -8.26 -17.86 17.07
C ASP A 179 -7.67 -18.65 15.89
N GLN A 180 -7.38 -17.98 14.78
CA GLN A 180 -6.80 -18.62 13.60
C GLN A 180 -5.28 -18.80 13.74
N THR A 181 -4.78 -19.89 13.14
CA THR A 181 -3.33 -20.07 12.93
C THR A 181 -2.84 -19.09 11.88
N ASP A 182 -1.61 -18.61 12.04
CA ASP A 182 -0.99 -17.76 11.02
C ASP A 182 -0.96 -18.51 9.68
N ARG A 183 -1.64 -17.92 8.69
CA ARG A 183 -1.56 -18.37 7.29
C ARG A 183 -0.34 -17.72 6.64
N ASP A 184 -0.05 -18.14 5.41
CA ASP A 184 1.07 -17.66 4.58
C ASP A 184 1.42 -16.18 4.85
N PRO A 185 2.64 -15.85 5.33
CA PRO A 185 3.05 -14.49 5.72
C PRO A 185 3.05 -13.47 4.58
N VAL A 186 2.73 -13.92 3.36
CA VAL A 186 2.80 -13.20 2.10
C VAL A 186 1.61 -12.24 1.87
N SER A 187 0.61 -12.21 2.76
CA SER A 187 -0.51 -11.27 2.62
C SER A 187 -0.18 -9.90 3.22
N ASP A 188 -0.47 -8.83 2.48
CA ASP A 188 -0.49 -7.44 2.97
C ASP A 188 -1.56 -7.22 4.06
N GLU A 189 -2.38 -8.24 4.36
CA GLU A 189 -3.39 -8.19 5.41
C GLU A 189 -2.79 -8.29 6.83
N ILE A 190 -3.60 -7.87 7.80
CA ILE A 190 -3.33 -8.12 9.21
C ILE A 190 -3.42 -9.63 9.44
N ASN A 191 -2.29 -10.25 9.77
CA ASN A 191 -2.26 -11.66 10.09
C ASN A 191 -2.74 -11.91 11.53
N PRO A 192 -3.16 -13.15 11.86
CA PRO A 192 -3.64 -13.49 13.20
C PRO A 192 -2.65 -13.15 14.33
N ALA A 193 -1.34 -13.34 14.13
CA ALA A 193 -0.31 -13.00 15.12
C ALA A 193 -0.27 -11.50 15.44
N PHE A 194 -0.34 -10.65 14.41
CA PHE A 194 -0.37 -9.21 14.61
C PHE A 194 -1.69 -8.76 15.25
N ALA A 195 -2.82 -9.34 14.85
CA ALA A 195 -4.12 -9.11 15.50
C ALA A 195 -4.08 -9.48 16.99
N ARG A 196 -3.46 -10.61 17.36
CA ARG A 196 -3.24 -10.98 18.76
C ARG A 196 -2.30 -10.01 19.47
N LYS A 197 -1.23 -9.55 18.82
CA LYS A 197 -0.30 -8.56 19.39
C LYS A 197 -1.04 -7.26 19.75
N VAL A 198 -1.82 -6.69 18.84
CA VAL A 198 -2.56 -5.44 19.12
C VAL A 198 -3.58 -5.60 20.24
N VAL A 199 -4.31 -6.72 20.28
CA VAL A 199 -5.27 -7.01 21.36
C VAL A 199 -4.55 -7.23 22.69
N ARG A 200 -3.43 -7.95 22.73
CA ARG A 200 -2.61 -8.19 23.93
C ARG A 200 -2.18 -6.89 24.61
N HIS A 201 -1.87 -5.87 23.80
CA HIS A 201 -1.44 -4.54 24.25
C HIS A 201 -2.60 -3.58 24.52
N GLY A 202 -3.85 -4.06 24.49
CA GLY A 202 -5.01 -3.28 24.92
C GLY A 202 -5.58 -2.33 23.86
N TRP A 203 -5.21 -2.46 22.59
CA TRP A 203 -5.68 -1.57 21.52
C TRP A 203 -7.22 -1.43 21.46
N LEU A 204 -7.95 -2.54 21.63
CA LEU A 204 -9.42 -2.51 21.63
C LEU A 204 -10.03 -1.73 22.80
N LEU A 205 -9.31 -1.62 23.93
CA LEU A 205 -9.75 -0.83 25.07
C LEU A 205 -9.63 0.67 24.78
N ASP A 206 -8.64 1.07 23.98
CA ASP A 206 -8.39 2.46 23.62
C ASP A 206 -9.19 2.88 22.37
N ALA A 207 -9.50 1.94 21.48
CA ALA A 207 -10.10 2.23 20.18
C ALA A 207 -11.61 2.51 20.23
N VAL A 208 -12.36 1.94 21.19
CA VAL A 208 -13.83 2.05 21.20
C VAL A 208 -14.37 2.27 22.61
N ASP A 209 -14.91 3.46 22.83
CA ASP A 209 -15.63 3.81 24.07
C ASP A 209 -16.84 2.88 24.30
N GLY A 210 -17.03 2.42 25.54
CA GLY A 210 -18.20 1.64 25.94
C GLY A 210 -18.10 0.12 25.69
N LEU A 211 -16.96 -0.38 25.22
CA LEU A 211 -16.69 -1.81 25.04
C LEU A 211 -15.71 -2.38 26.08
N GLU A 212 -15.48 -1.69 27.19
CA GLU A 212 -14.40 -2.00 28.12
C GLU A 212 -14.52 -3.42 28.72
N PRO A 213 -15.68 -3.89 29.21
CA PRO A 213 -15.77 -5.24 29.78
C PRO A 213 -15.48 -6.38 28.78
N PRO A 214 -16.13 -6.46 27.60
CA PRO A 214 -15.82 -7.51 26.62
C PRO A 214 -14.40 -7.37 26.04
N ALA A 215 -13.92 -6.14 25.79
CA ALA A 215 -12.55 -5.91 25.32
C ALA A 215 -11.51 -6.34 26.37
N GLN A 216 -11.77 -6.11 27.66
CA GLN A 216 -10.90 -6.55 28.75
C GLN A 216 -10.88 -8.08 28.88
N ALA A 217 -12.04 -8.74 28.76
CA ALA A 217 -12.13 -10.19 28.78
C ALA A 217 -11.36 -10.82 27.61
N LEU A 218 -11.48 -10.25 26.41
CA LEU A 218 -10.75 -10.67 25.22
C LEU A 218 -9.23 -10.45 25.37
N THR A 219 -8.82 -9.27 25.86
CA THR A 219 -7.42 -8.94 26.12
C THR A 219 -6.79 -9.93 27.10
N LEU A 220 -7.47 -10.24 28.20
CA LEU A 220 -6.99 -11.22 29.19
C LEU A 220 -6.90 -12.63 28.60
N ALA A 221 -7.87 -13.05 27.79
CA ALA A 221 -7.82 -14.36 27.12
C ALA A 221 -6.63 -14.45 26.15
N VAL A 222 -6.36 -13.40 25.38
CA VAL A 222 -5.20 -13.33 24.47
C VAL A 222 -3.90 -13.27 25.25
N GLN A 223 -3.80 -12.49 26.33
CA GLN A 223 -2.61 -12.45 27.20
C GLN A 223 -2.31 -13.83 27.82
N GLU A 224 -3.33 -14.54 28.27
CA GLU A 224 -3.20 -15.89 28.81
C GLU A 224 -2.75 -16.90 27.74
N ALA A 225 -3.36 -16.85 26.55
CA ALA A 225 -3.01 -17.73 25.44
C ALA A 225 -1.61 -17.44 24.84
N THR A 226 -1.17 -16.18 24.91
CA THR A 226 0.18 -15.76 24.49
C THR A 226 1.22 -15.89 25.60
N SER A 227 0.85 -16.37 26.79
CA SER A 227 1.79 -16.55 27.91
C SER A 227 2.80 -17.67 27.63
N LEU A 228 4.08 -17.37 27.85
CA LEU A 228 5.17 -18.30 27.58
C LEU A 228 5.29 -19.36 28.69
N ARG A 229 5.10 -20.63 28.32
CA ARG A 229 5.09 -21.77 29.25
C ARG A 229 6.12 -22.82 28.83
N PRO A 230 6.76 -23.53 29.77
CA PRO A 230 7.75 -24.56 29.43
C PRO A 230 7.14 -25.68 28.57
N TRP A 231 7.67 -25.86 27.37
CA TRP A 231 7.33 -26.92 26.42
C TRP A 231 8.30 -28.09 26.45
N LYS A 232 9.59 -27.76 26.63
CA LYS A 232 10.66 -28.73 26.82
C LYS A 232 11.55 -28.19 27.90
N HIS A 233 11.90 -29.03 28.87
CA HIS A 233 12.76 -28.64 29.98
C HIS A 233 13.78 -29.75 30.19
N PHE A 234 15.06 -29.39 30.16
CA PHE A 234 16.19 -30.25 30.44
C PHE A 234 16.96 -29.64 31.59
N ARG A 235 17.24 -30.43 32.63
CA ARG A 235 17.85 -29.93 33.87
C ARG A 235 18.97 -30.84 34.34
N GLY A 236 20.07 -30.21 34.77
CA GLY A 236 21.19 -30.84 35.47
C GLY A 236 21.38 -30.22 36.87
N GLU A 237 22.56 -30.42 37.44
CA GLU A 237 22.97 -29.85 38.73
C GLU A 237 23.35 -28.36 38.62
N ALA A 238 24.06 -27.97 37.57
CA ALA A 238 24.67 -26.65 37.36
C ALA A 238 24.10 -25.90 36.15
N ALA A 239 23.32 -26.56 35.28
CA ALA A 239 22.68 -25.91 34.14
C ALA A 239 21.25 -26.41 33.85
N GLU A 240 20.50 -25.62 33.09
CA GLU A 240 19.18 -25.95 32.56
C GLU A 240 19.01 -25.39 31.14
N TRP A 241 18.22 -26.10 30.33
CA TRP A 241 17.82 -25.70 28.99
C TRP A 241 16.31 -25.83 28.87
N THR A 242 15.62 -24.73 28.57
CA THR A 242 14.16 -24.72 28.52
C THR A 242 13.67 -24.02 27.26
N VAL A 243 12.79 -24.68 26.52
CA VAL A 243 12.00 -24.06 25.45
C VAL A 243 10.68 -23.63 26.08
N TYR A 244 10.38 -22.34 26.01
CA TYR A 244 9.08 -21.79 26.39
C TYR A 244 8.29 -21.50 25.12
N GLY A 245 7.01 -21.82 25.10
CA GLY A 245 6.12 -21.44 24.00
C GLY A 245 4.73 -21.04 24.46
N ASP A 246 4.03 -20.36 23.57
CA ASP A 246 2.64 -19.95 23.75
C ASP A 246 1.65 -20.95 23.11
N ALA A 247 0.36 -20.62 23.06
CA ALA A 247 -0.65 -21.50 22.46
C ALA A 247 -0.53 -21.67 20.92
N TRP A 248 0.24 -20.82 20.24
CA TRP A 248 0.41 -20.81 18.77
C TRP A 248 1.85 -21.09 18.31
N GLU A 249 2.64 -21.71 19.18
CA GLU A 249 4.00 -22.17 18.87
C GLU A 249 5.06 -21.07 18.68
N THR A 250 4.76 -19.83 19.07
CA THR A 250 5.79 -18.81 19.28
C THR A 250 6.64 -19.24 20.46
N HIS A 251 7.97 -19.28 20.30
CA HIS A 251 8.84 -19.79 21.34
C HIS A 251 10.13 -18.97 21.53
N ILE A 252 10.62 -18.99 22.77
CA ILE A 252 11.94 -18.54 23.19
C ILE A 252 12.66 -19.71 23.85
N THR A 253 13.95 -19.87 23.57
CA THR A 253 14.75 -20.94 24.18
C THR A 253 15.80 -20.37 25.10
N LEU A 254 15.81 -20.80 26.36
CA LEU A 254 16.77 -20.34 27.37
C LEU A 254 17.77 -21.45 27.70
N TYR A 255 19.03 -21.06 27.83
CA TYR A 255 20.08 -21.86 28.44
C TYR A 255 20.68 -21.09 29.62
N ARG A 256 20.61 -21.69 30.81
CA ARG A 256 21.09 -21.09 32.06
C ARG A 256 22.11 -22.01 32.70
N SER A 257 23.27 -21.48 33.06
CA SER A 257 24.26 -22.11 33.94
C SER A 257 24.59 -21.18 35.11
N GLU A 258 25.51 -21.58 36.00
CA GLU A 258 25.91 -20.74 37.14
C GLU A 258 26.43 -19.37 36.72
N ASP A 259 27.15 -19.30 35.60
CA ASP A 259 27.86 -18.10 35.14
C ASP A 259 27.23 -17.44 33.90
N SER A 260 26.26 -18.08 33.25
CA SER A 260 25.72 -17.61 31.97
C SER A 260 24.21 -17.78 31.86
N LEU A 261 23.54 -16.79 31.27
CA LEU A 261 22.18 -16.91 30.76
C LEU A 261 22.17 -16.50 29.29
N ARG A 262 21.80 -17.44 28.42
CA ARG A 262 21.65 -17.22 26.98
C ARG A 262 20.21 -17.44 26.56
N ALA A 263 19.70 -16.59 25.68
CA ALA A 263 18.36 -16.68 25.13
C ALA A 263 18.43 -16.70 23.60
N GLU A 264 17.88 -17.73 22.98
CA GLU A 264 17.56 -17.73 21.56
C GLU A 264 16.18 -17.11 21.38
N LEU A 265 16.16 -15.92 20.78
CA LEU A 265 14.98 -15.08 20.60
C LEU A 265 14.14 -15.57 19.40
N PRO A 266 12.85 -15.20 19.31
CA PRO A 266 12.04 -15.55 18.15
C PRO A 266 12.64 -14.95 16.86
N LYS A 267 12.23 -15.49 15.71
CA LYS A 267 12.85 -15.15 14.42
C LYS A 267 12.43 -13.75 13.95
N PRO A 268 13.35 -12.82 13.71
CA PRO A 268 13.02 -11.52 13.13
C PRO A 268 12.89 -11.66 11.60
N ILE A 269 11.72 -12.14 11.15
CA ILE A 269 11.46 -12.30 9.72
C ILE A 269 11.14 -10.92 9.13
N PRO A 270 11.89 -10.44 8.13
CA PRO A 270 11.56 -9.19 7.47
C PRO A 270 10.20 -9.28 6.78
N MET A 271 9.41 -8.22 6.89
CA MET A 271 8.00 -8.26 6.52
C MET A 271 7.77 -8.38 5.00
N TYR A 272 8.51 -7.63 4.19
CA TYR A 272 8.24 -7.52 2.74
C TYR A 272 9.26 -8.26 1.86
N TYR A 273 10.12 -9.10 2.45
CA TYR A 273 11.17 -9.82 1.72
C TYR A 273 10.84 -11.28 1.42
N TRP A 274 9.91 -11.47 0.49
CA TRP A 274 9.32 -12.76 0.12
C TRP A 274 10.29 -13.77 -0.51
N PRO A 275 11.34 -13.35 -1.26
CA PRO A 275 12.38 -14.29 -1.73
C PRO A 275 13.05 -15.07 -0.61
N MET A 276 13.07 -14.51 0.60
CA MET A 276 13.75 -15.04 1.78
C MET A 276 12.80 -15.65 2.81
N GLN A 277 11.49 -15.75 2.54
CA GLN A 277 10.51 -16.36 3.45
C GLN A 277 10.34 -17.89 3.24
N GLY A 278 11.17 -18.54 2.40
CA GLY A 278 11.17 -19.99 2.17
C GLY A 278 12.19 -20.79 3.00
N ASP A 279 12.25 -22.11 2.77
CA ASP A 279 13.10 -23.07 3.50
C ASP A 279 14.61 -22.72 3.50
N ASP A 280 15.08 -22.01 2.48
CA ASP A 280 16.49 -21.60 2.30
C ASP A 280 16.76 -20.13 2.66
N GLY A 281 15.79 -19.41 3.25
CA GLY A 281 15.86 -17.96 3.49
C GLY A 281 16.08 -17.53 4.95
N PHE A 282 15.60 -16.34 5.34
CA PHE A 282 15.66 -15.78 6.71
C PHE A 282 14.91 -16.61 7.76
N THR A 283 14.17 -17.64 7.33
CA THR A 283 13.53 -18.62 8.22
C THR A 283 14.53 -19.37 9.10
N GLN A 284 15.82 -19.33 8.76
CA GLN A 284 16.92 -19.90 9.55
C GLN A 284 17.66 -18.87 10.41
N ALA A 285 17.25 -17.60 10.39
CA ALA A 285 17.84 -16.53 11.18
C ALA A 285 17.58 -16.72 12.69
N ARG A 286 18.61 -16.50 13.50
CA ARG A 286 18.57 -16.66 14.96
C ARG A 286 19.33 -15.52 15.63
N VAL A 287 18.76 -14.94 16.67
CA VAL A 287 19.44 -13.98 17.54
C VAL A 287 19.66 -14.63 18.91
N ILE A 288 20.92 -14.66 19.36
CA ILE A 288 21.30 -15.14 20.68
C ILE A 288 21.63 -13.93 21.56
N ALA A 289 20.85 -13.72 22.62
CA ALA A 289 21.10 -12.71 23.62
C ALA A 289 21.84 -13.29 24.83
N HIS A 290 22.97 -12.71 25.18
CA HIS A 290 23.74 -13.02 26.38
C HIS A 290 23.30 -12.09 27.51
N LEU A 291 22.46 -12.61 28.41
CA LEU A 291 21.80 -11.86 29.47
C LEU A 291 22.57 -11.99 30.79
N PRO A 292 22.48 -10.99 31.69
CA PRO A 292 22.88 -11.18 33.07
C PRO A 292 22.19 -12.40 33.69
N VAL A 293 22.90 -13.19 34.50
CA VAL A 293 22.34 -14.41 35.13
C VAL A 293 21.11 -14.10 35.99
N SER A 294 21.02 -12.89 36.54
CA SER A 294 19.86 -12.43 37.32
C SER A 294 18.61 -12.07 36.48
N SER A 295 18.70 -12.06 35.15
CA SER A 295 17.59 -11.69 34.28
C SER A 295 16.53 -12.80 34.18
N ASP A 296 15.30 -12.36 33.92
CA ASP A 296 14.13 -13.21 33.71
C ASP A 296 13.38 -12.75 32.46
N PRO A 297 13.81 -13.16 31.26
CA PRO A 297 13.19 -12.72 30.01
C PRO A 297 11.78 -13.28 29.78
N ILE A 298 11.30 -14.19 30.64
CA ILE A 298 9.95 -14.74 30.57
C ILE A 298 8.97 -13.83 31.29
N ASN A 299 9.28 -13.45 32.53
CA ASN A 299 8.39 -12.59 33.32
C ASN A 299 8.72 -11.09 33.19
N GLN A 300 9.88 -10.74 32.64
CA GLN A 300 10.33 -9.37 32.36
C GLN A 300 10.88 -9.31 30.92
N PRO A 301 10.01 -9.32 29.90
CA PRO A 301 10.41 -9.43 28.49
C PRO A 301 11.40 -8.35 28.06
N GLN A 302 11.22 -7.13 28.57
CA GLN A 302 12.12 -6.01 28.36
C GLN A 302 13.56 -6.23 28.85
N SER A 303 13.81 -7.23 29.72
CA SER A 303 15.17 -7.57 30.15
C SER A 303 16.04 -8.06 29.00
N VAL A 304 15.44 -8.55 27.90
CA VAL A 304 16.17 -8.89 26.67
C VAL A 304 16.93 -7.69 26.12
N SER A 305 16.41 -6.47 26.28
CA SER A 305 17.02 -5.22 25.83
C SER A 305 18.29 -4.82 26.61
N THR A 306 18.58 -5.52 27.72
CA THR A 306 19.72 -5.29 28.62
C THR A 306 20.84 -6.31 28.44
N ALA A 307 20.80 -7.10 27.37
CA ALA A 307 21.84 -8.08 27.07
C ALA A 307 23.22 -7.41 26.99
N GLN A 308 24.23 -8.11 27.46
CA GLN A 308 25.62 -7.66 27.39
C GLN A 308 26.20 -7.86 25.98
N ARG A 309 25.64 -8.81 25.25
CA ARG A 309 26.02 -9.19 23.90
C ARG A 309 24.84 -9.77 23.13
N TYR A 310 24.76 -9.47 21.84
CA TYR A 310 23.88 -10.14 20.88
C TYR A 310 24.71 -10.75 19.77
N ASP A 311 24.35 -11.95 19.35
CA ASP A 311 24.92 -12.61 18.19
C ASP A 311 23.82 -12.96 17.21
N PHE A 312 24.04 -12.66 15.93
CA PHE A 312 23.12 -13.00 14.86
C PHE A 312 23.72 -14.07 13.98
N TYR A 313 22.92 -15.11 13.78
CA TYR A 313 23.26 -16.27 13.01
C TYR A 313 22.24 -16.46 11.89
N HIS A 314 22.71 -16.98 10.77
CA HIS A 314 21.87 -17.65 9.78
C HIS A 314 22.25 -19.12 9.77
N ALA A 315 21.29 -19.99 10.08
CA ALA A 315 21.55 -21.39 10.41
C ALA A 315 22.56 -21.50 11.56
N ASN A 316 23.77 -22.00 11.28
CA ASN A 316 24.89 -22.06 12.21
C ASN A 316 25.98 -21.03 11.89
N THR A 317 25.84 -20.21 10.85
CA THR A 317 26.82 -19.19 10.43
C THR A 317 26.62 -17.91 11.20
N HIS A 318 27.66 -17.51 11.94
CA HIS A 318 27.70 -16.21 12.63
C HIS A 318 27.90 -15.11 11.60
N LEU A 319 27.01 -14.12 11.60
CA LEU A 319 27.01 -13.05 10.60
C LEU A 319 27.34 -11.69 11.22
N ALA A 320 26.81 -11.42 12.42
CA ALA A 320 27.02 -10.16 13.13
C ALA A 320 27.00 -10.37 14.64
N GLN A 321 27.65 -9.46 15.36
CA GLN A 321 27.70 -9.41 16.81
C GLN A 321 27.64 -7.97 17.28
N TRP A 322 26.98 -7.75 18.41
CA TRP A 322 27.06 -6.51 19.15
C TRP A 322 27.47 -6.76 20.59
N THR A 323 28.35 -5.92 21.15
CA THR A 323 28.63 -5.87 22.60
C THR A 323 28.58 -4.42 23.09
N ALA A 324 28.30 -4.25 24.39
CA ALA A 324 28.32 -2.91 25.00
C ALA A 324 29.71 -2.25 24.99
N GLU A 325 30.79 -3.05 24.91
CA GLU A 325 32.18 -2.57 24.92
C GLU A 325 32.71 -2.26 23.52
N ASP A 326 32.49 -3.17 22.56
CA ASP A 326 33.07 -3.11 21.23
C ASP A 326 32.13 -2.54 20.16
N GLY A 327 30.84 -2.38 20.48
CA GLY A 327 29.82 -1.95 19.52
C GLY A 327 29.44 -3.06 18.54
N PHE A 328 29.04 -2.67 17.33
CA PHE A 328 28.58 -3.57 16.28
C PHE A 328 29.75 -4.06 15.41
N SER A 329 29.78 -5.36 15.12
CA SER A 329 30.79 -6.00 14.26
C SER A 329 30.12 -7.06 13.38
N TYR A 330 30.61 -7.22 12.16
CA TYR A 330 30.06 -8.16 11.19
C TYR A 330 31.12 -8.58 10.17
N ASP A 331 30.90 -9.72 9.51
CA ASP A 331 31.68 -10.13 8.35
C ASP A 331 30.86 -9.83 7.09
N TYR A 332 31.26 -8.81 6.33
CA TYR A 332 30.53 -8.36 5.15
C TYR A 332 30.49 -9.40 4.04
N GLU A 333 31.60 -10.09 3.78
CA GLU A 333 31.66 -11.11 2.73
C GLU A 333 30.76 -12.30 3.10
N GLN A 334 30.81 -12.72 4.36
CA GLN A 334 29.94 -13.77 4.87
C GLN A 334 28.46 -13.34 4.86
N TRP A 335 28.15 -12.10 5.24
CA TRP A 335 26.80 -11.53 5.15
C TRP A 335 26.27 -11.60 3.73
N ARG A 336 27.02 -11.07 2.75
CA ARG A 336 26.60 -11.04 1.34
C ARG A 336 26.56 -12.42 0.69
N SER A 337 27.36 -13.38 1.17
CA SER A 337 27.25 -14.77 0.71
C SER A 337 25.92 -15.43 1.14
N THR A 338 25.35 -14.96 2.26
CA THR A 338 24.10 -15.47 2.84
C THR A 338 22.88 -14.66 2.36
N ILE A 339 23.06 -13.36 2.19
CA ILE A 339 22.07 -12.37 1.79
C ILE A 339 22.63 -11.65 0.54
N PRO A 340 22.53 -12.28 -0.65
CA PRO A 340 23.18 -11.77 -1.85
C PRO A 340 22.47 -10.55 -2.42
N ASP A 341 23.24 -9.55 -2.87
CA ASP A 341 22.72 -8.31 -3.48
C ASP A 341 21.80 -8.53 -4.69
N GLN A 342 21.91 -9.70 -5.33
CA GLN A 342 21.08 -10.07 -6.47
C GLN A 342 20.48 -11.46 -6.26
N HIS A 343 19.19 -11.57 -6.52
CA HIS A 343 18.48 -12.83 -6.53
C HIS A 343 17.37 -12.80 -7.58
N ARG A 344 17.10 -13.93 -8.24
CA ARG A 344 16.12 -14.03 -9.35
C ARG A 344 14.68 -13.63 -8.99
N ARG A 345 14.38 -13.49 -7.69
CA ARG A 345 13.06 -13.09 -7.17
C ARG A 345 13.07 -11.65 -6.61
N LEU A 346 14.22 -10.97 -6.59
CA LEU A 346 14.30 -9.57 -6.21
C LEU A 346 14.05 -8.72 -7.46
N ASP A 347 13.53 -7.51 -7.24
CA ASP A 347 13.48 -6.52 -8.30
C ASP A 347 14.91 -6.18 -8.74
N ARG A 348 15.09 -5.96 -10.04
CA ARG A 348 16.39 -5.59 -10.61
C ARG A 348 16.84 -4.19 -10.17
N ASN A 349 15.90 -3.37 -9.71
CA ASN A 349 16.11 -2.00 -9.23
C ASN A 349 16.12 -1.95 -7.71
N ILE A 350 16.31 -3.07 -7.00
CA ILE A 350 16.49 -3.01 -5.54
C ILE A 350 17.72 -2.15 -5.20
N VAL A 351 17.64 -1.37 -4.14
CA VAL A 351 18.75 -0.50 -3.71
C VAL A 351 20.03 -1.29 -3.45
N ASP A 352 21.18 -0.69 -3.78
CA ASP A 352 22.47 -1.31 -3.49
C ASP A 352 22.66 -1.53 -1.99
N GLY A 353 23.22 -2.68 -1.62
CA GLY A 353 23.46 -3.04 -0.21
C GLY A 353 22.18 -3.33 0.59
N TYR A 354 21.04 -3.58 -0.06
CA TYR A 354 19.77 -3.91 0.59
C TYR A 354 19.95 -4.94 1.71
N MET A 355 19.12 -4.84 2.75
CA MET A 355 19.28 -5.62 3.99
C MET A 355 20.72 -5.50 4.55
N PRO A 356 21.15 -4.28 4.93
CA PRO A 356 22.49 -4.04 5.46
C PRO A 356 22.72 -4.85 6.75
N PRO A 357 23.97 -5.10 7.17
CA PRO A 357 24.26 -5.80 8.41
C PRO A 357 23.56 -5.17 9.62
N HIS A 358 22.69 -5.95 10.28
CA HIS A 358 21.89 -5.50 11.43
C HIS A 358 21.52 -6.65 12.38
N ILE A 359 21.04 -6.30 13.57
CA ILE A 359 20.45 -7.22 14.57
C ILE A 359 19.13 -6.62 15.06
N VAL A 360 18.04 -7.37 14.95
CA VAL A 360 16.75 -6.99 15.55
C VAL A 360 16.64 -7.57 16.95
N ILE A 361 16.37 -6.71 17.94
CA ILE A 361 16.17 -7.12 19.33
C ILE A 361 14.69 -7.36 19.54
N MET A 362 14.29 -8.61 19.75
CA MET A 362 12.90 -9.00 19.95
C MET A 362 12.75 -9.89 21.18
N ASP A 363 11.73 -9.66 22.01
CA ASP A 363 11.50 -10.53 23.17
C ASP A 363 10.77 -11.83 22.82
N GLY A 364 10.54 -12.69 23.82
CA GLY A 364 9.85 -13.97 23.61
C GLY A 364 8.39 -13.86 23.15
N TYR A 365 7.79 -12.66 23.25
CA TYR A 365 6.42 -12.37 22.86
C TYR A 365 6.32 -11.76 21.45
N GLY A 366 7.46 -11.61 20.78
CA GLY A 366 7.57 -11.02 19.45
C GLY A 366 7.58 -9.48 19.45
N ASP A 367 7.69 -8.81 20.60
CA ASP A 367 7.76 -7.35 20.66
C ASP A 367 9.20 -6.88 20.38
N ILE A 368 9.32 -5.83 19.57
CA ILE A 368 10.61 -5.31 19.11
C ILE A 368 11.08 -4.20 20.06
N HIS A 369 12.32 -4.34 20.53
CA HIS A 369 12.97 -3.41 21.48
C HIS A 369 14.07 -2.57 20.83
N GLY A 370 14.32 -2.76 19.53
CA GLY A 370 15.22 -1.94 18.73
C GLY A 370 15.92 -2.70 17.61
N ILE A 371 16.61 -1.94 16.78
CA ILE A 371 17.46 -2.42 15.68
C ILE A 371 18.87 -1.91 15.94
N ILE A 372 19.86 -2.79 15.88
CA ILE A 372 21.28 -2.45 15.97
C ILE A 372 21.89 -2.57 14.58
N ASN A 373 22.64 -1.57 14.16
CA ASN A 373 23.49 -1.59 12.96
C ASN A 373 24.86 -0.97 13.29
N GLU A 374 25.68 -0.73 12.27
CA GLU A 374 27.00 -0.13 12.45
C GLU A 374 26.99 1.33 12.93
N HIS A 375 25.86 2.03 12.79
CA HIS A 375 25.70 3.42 13.20
C HIS A 375 25.16 3.57 14.63
N GLY A 376 24.52 2.53 15.18
CA GLY A 376 24.09 2.50 16.56
C GLY A 376 22.85 1.65 16.78
N ARG A 377 22.04 2.04 17.77
CA ARG A 377 20.83 1.33 18.17
C ARG A 377 19.61 2.23 18.04
N LEU A 378 18.74 1.95 17.08
CA LEU A 378 17.46 2.62 16.90
C LEU A 378 16.43 1.97 17.82
N LEU A 379 15.78 2.78 18.66
CA LEU A 379 14.68 2.34 19.53
C LEU A 379 13.34 2.78 18.93
N PRO A 380 12.32 1.90 18.85
CA PRO A 380 10.99 2.30 18.41
C PRO A 380 10.40 3.36 19.37
N PRO A 381 9.34 4.10 18.97
CA PRO A 381 8.64 5.01 19.86
C PRO A 381 8.20 4.30 21.15
N ALA A 382 8.50 4.88 22.31
CA ALA A 382 8.14 4.25 23.60
C ALA A 382 6.65 4.37 23.92
N ASP A 383 6.00 5.41 23.40
CA ASP A 383 4.57 5.67 23.51
C ASP A 383 4.11 6.52 22.31
N GLY A 384 2.82 6.83 22.27
CA GLY A 384 2.24 7.67 21.21
C GLY A 384 2.34 9.18 21.43
N SER A 385 3.24 9.63 22.31
CA SER A 385 3.46 11.05 22.52
C SER A 385 4.23 11.65 21.35
N ARG A 386 3.93 12.93 21.05
CA ARG A 386 4.67 13.70 20.05
C ARG A 386 6.18 13.78 20.35
N GLN A 387 6.56 13.79 21.62
CA GLN A 387 7.97 13.86 22.03
C GLN A 387 8.73 12.59 21.63
N GLU A 388 8.13 11.42 21.85
CA GLU A 388 8.73 10.14 21.44
C GLU A 388 8.77 9.99 19.92
N ALA A 389 7.74 10.47 19.21
CA ALA A 389 7.76 10.53 17.75
C ALA A 389 8.90 11.42 17.22
N GLU A 390 9.08 12.63 17.78
CA GLU A 390 10.17 13.54 17.41
C GLU A 390 11.55 12.91 17.70
N ARG A 391 11.73 12.28 18.88
CA ARG A 391 12.95 11.52 19.20
C ARG A 391 13.21 10.43 18.16
N PHE A 392 12.21 9.59 17.87
CA PHE A 392 12.37 8.49 16.94
C PHE A 392 12.82 8.99 15.55
N ILE A 393 12.19 10.05 15.05
CA ILE A 393 12.54 10.61 13.74
C ILE A 393 13.98 11.18 13.76
N ASP A 394 14.38 11.90 14.81
CA ASP A 394 15.74 12.42 14.95
C ASP A 394 16.78 11.29 15.05
N ASP A 395 16.51 10.26 15.86
CA ASP A 395 17.36 9.08 16.00
C ASP A 395 17.47 8.31 14.67
N ALA A 396 16.35 8.11 13.96
CA ALA A 396 16.33 7.43 12.67
C ALA A 396 17.13 8.19 11.62
N ALA A 397 16.96 9.53 11.55
CA ALA A 397 17.71 10.37 10.62
C ALA A 397 19.24 10.25 10.84
N GLN A 398 19.67 10.13 12.10
CA GLN A 398 21.09 9.96 12.45
C GLN A 398 21.61 8.53 12.23
N LEU A 399 20.83 7.51 12.61
CA LEU A 399 21.28 6.11 12.69
C LEU A 399 21.05 5.32 11.39
N LEU A 400 20.22 5.83 10.47
CA LEU A 400 19.91 5.19 9.20
C LEU A 400 20.25 6.12 8.02
N PRO A 401 21.55 6.33 7.72
CA PRO A 401 22.00 7.42 6.85
C PRO A 401 21.68 7.23 5.35
N ASP A 402 21.38 6.02 4.90
CA ASP A 402 21.14 5.69 3.49
C ASP A 402 19.82 4.93 3.28
N ALA A 403 19.42 4.79 2.02
CA ALA A 403 18.18 4.13 1.62
C ALA A 403 18.09 2.66 2.10
N ALA A 404 19.19 1.91 2.08
CA ALA A 404 19.21 0.52 2.53
C ALA A 404 19.04 0.39 4.05
N GLN A 405 19.60 1.32 4.82
CA GLN A 405 19.41 1.40 6.27
C GLN A 405 18.01 1.89 6.63
N LEU A 406 17.47 2.89 5.93
CA LEU A 406 16.11 3.38 6.15
C LEU A 406 15.06 2.27 5.93
N ASP A 407 15.30 1.38 4.96
CA ASP A 407 14.43 0.23 4.69
C ASP A 407 14.25 -0.68 5.92
N LEU A 408 15.18 -0.71 6.88
CA LEU A 408 15.01 -1.49 8.11
C LEU A 408 13.76 -1.08 8.92
N ILE A 409 13.31 0.18 8.81
CA ILE A 409 12.04 0.61 9.41
C ILE A 409 10.87 -0.10 8.73
N SER A 410 10.80 -0.09 7.39
CA SER A 410 9.72 -0.75 6.66
C SER A 410 9.70 -2.26 6.94
N GLN A 411 10.87 -2.89 7.07
CA GLN A 411 10.95 -4.35 7.28
C GLN A 411 10.57 -4.82 8.67
N TYR A 412 10.82 -4.02 9.70
CA TYR A 412 10.76 -4.47 11.08
C TYR A 412 9.91 -3.59 12.00
N LEU A 413 9.91 -2.28 11.81
CA LEU A 413 9.22 -1.36 12.71
C LEU A 413 7.88 -0.88 12.17
N PHE A 414 7.50 -1.26 10.95
CA PHE A 414 6.25 -0.86 10.30
C PHE A 414 5.47 -2.07 9.80
N LYS A 415 4.18 -2.16 10.14
CA LYS A 415 3.25 -3.16 9.60
C LYS A 415 2.21 -2.50 8.72
N TYR A 416 2.15 -2.94 7.46
CA TYR A 416 1.09 -2.52 6.55
C TYR A 416 -0.26 -2.91 7.13
N ALA A 417 -1.13 -1.91 7.23
CA ALA A 417 -2.54 -2.02 7.55
C ALA A 417 -3.26 -1.03 6.63
N TYR A 418 -4.40 -1.41 6.08
CA TYR A 418 -5.18 -0.48 5.29
C TYR A 418 -5.72 0.66 6.16
N ASP A 419 -5.96 1.81 5.55
CA ASP A 419 -6.54 2.97 6.23
C ASP A 419 -7.85 2.66 6.92
N SER A 420 -8.09 3.40 8.00
CA SER A 420 -9.38 3.41 8.67
C SER A 420 -10.49 3.66 7.64
N PRO A 421 -11.57 2.87 7.66
CA PRO A 421 -12.72 3.15 6.80
C PRO A 421 -13.65 4.23 7.39
N ASP A 422 -13.34 4.77 8.57
CA ASP A 422 -14.17 5.72 9.30
C ASP A 422 -13.35 6.98 9.66
N PRO A 423 -13.66 8.15 9.08
CA PRO A 423 -12.89 9.38 9.27
C PRO A 423 -12.97 9.92 10.70
N THR A 424 -13.95 9.47 11.49
CA THR A 424 -14.07 9.81 12.91
C THR A 424 -13.14 8.98 13.80
N MET A 425 -12.57 7.90 13.25
CA MET A 425 -11.66 6.99 13.94
C MET A 425 -10.39 6.75 13.10
N PRO A 426 -9.55 7.78 12.85
CA PRO A 426 -8.45 7.69 11.88
C PRO A 426 -7.37 6.64 12.23
N LEU A 427 -7.26 6.23 13.50
CA LEU A 427 -6.27 5.24 13.97
C LEU A 427 -6.79 3.79 13.98
N LEU A 428 -8.04 3.58 13.52
CA LEU A 428 -8.62 2.26 13.34
C LEU A 428 -7.90 1.56 12.19
N MET A 429 -7.52 0.31 12.38
CA MET A 429 -6.95 -0.49 11.29
C MET A 429 -8.05 -0.87 10.31
N GLY A 430 -7.88 -0.63 9.02
CA GLY A 430 -8.73 -1.13 7.96
C GLY A 430 -8.40 -2.57 7.54
N THR A 431 -9.24 -3.15 6.68
CA THR A 431 -8.99 -4.44 6.01
C THR A 431 -8.99 -4.28 4.51
N ARG A 432 -8.63 -5.34 3.77
CA ARG A 432 -8.69 -5.32 2.31
C ARG A 432 -10.10 -5.04 1.79
N GLU A 433 -11.11 -5.60 2.47
CA GLU A 433 -12.52 -5.48 2.13
C GLU A 433 -13.17 -4.18 2.62
N VAL A 434 -12.69 -3.63 3.74
CA VAL A 434 -13.29 -2.45 4.37
C VAL A 434 -12.18 -1.46 4.75
N LYS A 435 -11.94 -0.50 3.87
CA LYS A 435 -10.91 0.53 3.96
C LYS A 435 -11.40 1.85 3.36
N SER A 436 -10.67 2.93 3.63
CA SER A 436 -10.84 4.23 2.98
C SER A 436 -9.49 4.71 2.47
N ASP A 437 -9.35 6.03 2.33
CA ASP A 437 -8.18 6.80 1.91
C ASP A 437 -7.93 7.85 3.01
N ILE A 438 -7.93 7.39 4.26
CA ILE A 438 -7.82 8.22 5.46
C ILE A 438 -6.42 8.04 5.97
N HIS A 439 -5.60 9.02 5.64
CA HIS A 439 -4.18 9.02 5.86
C HIS A 439 -3.88 9.56 7.25
N GLN A 440 -2.99 8.92 7.97
CA GLN A 440 -2.47 9.39 9.24
C GLN A 440 -1.37 10.43 8.98
N THR A 441 -1.14 11.33 9.93
CA THR A 441 0.11 12.10 9.96
C THR A 441 1.25 11.24 10.45
N ALA A 442 2.51 11.60 10.16
CA ALA A 442 3.65 10.85 10.69
C ALA A 442 3.61 10.67 12.22
N TRP A 443 3.10 11.65 12.95
CA TRP A 443 2.91 11.56 14.40
C TRP A 443 1.80 10.59 14.78
N GLU A 444 0.69 10.59 14.06
CA GLU A 444 -0.39 9.63 14.25
C GLU A 444 0.08 8.21 13.92
N THR A 445 0.78 8.00 12.81
CA THR A 445 1.42 6.73 12.44
C THR A 445 2.35 6.23 13.54
N LEU A 446 3.27 7.06 14.02
CA LEU A 446 4.16 6.69 15.12
C LEU A 446 3.41 6.48 16.44
N SER A 447 2.27 7.16 16.65
CA SER A 447 1.42 6.93 17.82
C SER A 447 0.71 5.58 17.84
N THR A 448 0.63 4.92 16.69
CA THR A 448 0.09 3.56 16.58
C THR A 448 1.07 2.48 17.03
N THR A 449 2.28 2.84 17.46
CA THR A 449 3.33 1.88 17.86
C THR A 449 2.82 0.94 18.96
N ILE A 450 2.78 -0.35 18.65
CA ILE A 450 2.40 -1.41 19.58
C ILE A 450 3.43 -2.53 19.48
N GLY A 451 4.02 -2.91 20.63
CA GLY A 451 5.05 -3.95 20.64
C GLY A 451 6.26 -3.61 19.77
N GLY A 452 6.61 -2.32 19.70
CA GLY A 452 7.71 -1.78 18.89
C GLY A 452 7.42 -1.65 17.39
N VAL A 453 6.19 -1.90 16.95
CA VAL A 453 5.79 -1.85 15.55
C VAL A 453 4.69 -0.82 15.36
N CYS A 454 4.93 0.21 14.57
CA CYS A 454 3.89 1.12 14.09
C CYS A 454 3.14 0.49 12.92
N ARG A 455 1.97 1.03 12.61
CA ARG A 455 1.10 0.52 11.55
C ARG A 455 0.50 1.67 10.77
N GLY A 456 0.22 1.39 9.51
CA GLY A 456 -0.33 2.33 8.55
C GLY A 456 -0.25 1.73 7.17
N ASP A 457 -0.66 2.48 6.16
CA ASP A 457 -0.61 2.05 4.77
C ASP A 457 0.69 2.55 4.07
N CYS A 458 0.67 2.67 2.75
CA CYS A 458 1.80 3.18 1.99
C CYS A 458 2.07 4.67 2.13
N ASP A 459 1.05 5.49 2.32
CA ASP A 459 1.21 6.93 2.39
C ASP A 459 1.59 7.38 3.81
N ASP A 460 1.10 6.66 4.83
CA ASP A 460 1.52 6.77 6.22
C ASP A 460 3.04 6.52 6.40
N LEU A 461 3.54 5.40 5.85
CA LEU A 461 4.97 5.08 5.85
C LEU A 461 5.76 6.18 5.15
N SER A 462 5.27 6.64 4.01
CA SER A 462 5.92 7.66 3.20
C SER A 462 6.04 8.99 3.94
N GLU A 463 5.03 9.39 4.72
CA GLU A 463 5.10 10.61 5.55
C GLU A 463 6.15 10.51 6.68
N VAL A 464 6.21 9.36 7.36
CA VAL A 464 7.23 9.13 8.39
C VAL A 464 8.62 9.25 7.78
N MET A 465 8.82 8.63 6.61
CA MET A 465 10.11 8.66 5.93
C MET A 465 10.46 10.05 5.39
N GLU A 466 9.48 10.80 4.87
CA GLU A 466 9.67 12.18 4.41
C GLU A 466 10.29 13.04 5.52
N HIS A 467 9.74 12.98 6.72
CA HIS A 467 10.28 13.70 7.87
C HIS A 467 11.67 13.24 8.33
N ILE A 468 12.02 11.98 8.11
CA ILE A 468 13.35 11.44 8.41
C ILE A 468 14.36 11.99 7.39
N VAL A 469 14.07 11.89 6.08
CA VAL A 469 15.00 12.32 5.03
C VAL A 469 15.18 13.84 4.99
N GLU A 470 14.14 14.61 5.32
CA GLU A 470 14.25 16.07 5.48
C GLU A 470 15.29 16.46 6.56
N ARG A 471 15.32 15.72 7.69
CA ARG A 471 16.34 15.92 8.75
C ARG A 471 17.73 15.48 8.34
N GLN A 472 17.83 14.59 7.36
CA GLN A 472 19.08 14.24 6.71
C GLN A 472 19.52 15.30 5.69
N GLY A 473 18.72 16.34 5.46
CA GLY A 473 18.99 17.40 4.49
C GLY A 473 18.69 17.00 3.05
N ARG A 474 17.89 15.95 2.85
CA ARG A 474 17.45 15.48 1.54
C ARG A 474 16.14 16.15 1.13
N LEU A 475 15.93 16.26 -0.17
CA LEU A 475 14.71 16.80 -0.76
C LEU A 475 13.74 15.66 -1.09
N GLY A 476 13.13 15.11 -0.04
CA GLY A 476 12.15 14.03 -0.14
C GLY A 476 10.75 14.54 -0.43
N HIS A 477 10.01 13.81 -1.26
CA HIS A 477 8.61 14.08 -1.58
C HIS A 477 7.81 12.78 -1.60
N VAL A 478 6.59 12.82 -1.07
CA VAL A 478 5.65 11.71 -1.25
C VAL A 478 5.05 11.77 -2.65
N ILE A 479 5.36 10.75 -3.46
CA ILE A 479 4.92 10.64 -4.85
C ILE A 479 3.65 9.80 -4.97
N SER A 480 2.79 10.18 -5.93
CA SER A 480 1.62 9.39 -6.29
C SER A 480 1.99 8.43 -7.42
N LEU A 481 1.84 7.13 -7.16
CA LEU A 481 2.03 6.04 -8.10
C LEU A 481 0.69 5.35 -8.37
N PRO A 482 0.53 4.60 -9.47
CA PRO A 482 -0.72 3.91 -9.78
C PRO A 482 -1.19 2.96 -8.66
N GLY A 483 -2.18 3.42 -7.89
CA GLY A 483 -2.74 2.68 -6.75
C GLY A 483 -1.79 2.58 -5.54
N HIS A 484 -0.79 3.46 -5.44
CA HIS A 484 0.24 3.40 -4.41
C HIS A 484 0.82 4.79 -4.10
N ALA A 485 1.34 4.97 -2.89
CA ALA A 485 2.12 6.13 -2.49
C ALA A 485 3.50 5.68 -2.02
N ALA A 486 4.52 6.46 -2.34
CA ALA A 486 5.89 6.17 -1.92
C ALA A 486 6.63 7.46 -1.58
N LEU A 487 7.61 7.42 -0.69
CA LEU A 487 8.58 8.49 -0.58
C LEU A 487 9.59 8.33 -1.72
N ALA A 488 9.90 9.43 -2.42
CA ALA A 488 11.03 9.49 -3.32
C ALA A 488 11.93 10.71 -3.05
N TRP A 489 13.22 10.55 -3.29
CA TRP A 489 14.19 11.66 -3.38
C TRP A 489 15.24 11.34 -4.45
N ALA A 490 15.96 12.36 -4.89
CA ALA A 490 17.01 12.22 -5.88
C ALA A 490 18.35 12.75 -5.36
N GLU A 491 19.44 12.07 -5.72
CA GLU A 491 20.81 12.49 -5.43
C GLU A 491 21.65 12.39 -6.71
N GLU A 492 22.59 13.32 -6.90
CA GLU A 492 23.56 13.25 -7.99
C GLU A 492 24.87 12.65 -7.44
N ASP A 493 25.27 11.49 -7.95
CA ASP A 493 26.52 10.82 -7.62
C ASP A 493 27.12 10.13 -8.85
N ASP A 494 28.45 10.17 -9.00
CA ASP A 494 29.19 9.59 -10.12
C ASP A 494 28.65 9.97 -11.53
N GLU A 495 28.33 11.26 -11.75
CA GLU A 495 27.73 11.78 -13.00
C GLU A 495 26.37 11.14 -13.35
N GLN A 496 25.70 10.53 -12.37
CA GLN A 496 24.36 9.98 -12.50
C GLN A 496 23.42 10.53 -11.44
N TRP A 497 22.16 10.66 -11.82
CA TRP A 497 21.06 10.86 -10.88
C TRP A 497 20.60 9.51 -10.38
N HIS A 498 20.50 9.36 -9.07
CA HIS A 498 19.92 8.22 -8.38
C HIS A 498 18.61 8.65 -7.74
N VAL A 499 17.51 8.07 -8.17
CA VAL A 499 16.19 8.25 -7.57
C VAL A 499 15.91 7.05 -6.67
N PHE A 500 15.75 7.32 -5.38
CA PHE A 500 15.40 6.31 -4.39
C PHE A 500 13.90 6.32 -4.16
N VAL A 501 13.30 5.14 -4.01
CA VAL A 501 11.86 4.97 -3.78
C VAL A 501 11.65 4.06 -2.58
N MET A 502 11.18 4.64 -1.49
CA MET A 502 10.80 3.92 -0.27
C MET A 502 9.30 3.67 -0.25
N GLN A 503 8.92 2.40 -0.12
CA GLN A 503 7.54 1.91 -0.28
C GLN A 503 7.25 0.79 0.71
N THR A 504 6.03 0.25 0.70
CA THR A 504 5.61 -0.92 1.50
C THR A 504 6.08 -2.22 0.84
N GLY A 505 7.38 -2.27 0.58
CA GLY A 505 8.10 -3.28 -0.18
C GLY A 505 9.60 -3.03 -0.02
N PRO A 506 10.47 -3.77 -0.76
CA PRO A 506 11.87 -3.42 -0.85
C PRO A 506 12.05 -1.99 -1.40
N THR A 507 12.97 -1.25 -0.79
CA THR A 507 13.41 0.05 -1.32
C THR A 507 14.08 -0.11 -2.68
N LEU A 508 13.70 0.75 -3.63
CA LEU A 508 14.20 0.72 -5.01
C LEU A 508 15.12 1.90 -5.31
N GLN A 509 16.00 1.73 -6.29
CA GLN A 509 16.93 2.72 -6.80
C GLN A 509 16.92 2.70 -8.34
N PHE A 510 16.80 3.89 -8.94
CA PHE A 510 16.80 4.09 -10.38
C PHE A 510 17.88 5.09 -10.75
N SER A 511 18.81 4.70 -11.62
CA SER A 511 19.97 5.52 -11.97
C SER A 511 20.00 5.90 -13.44
N HIS A 512 20.25 7.17 -13.74
CA HIS A 512 20.44 7.65 -15.11
C HIS A 512 21.24 8.97 -15.16
N PRO A 513 22.04 9.24 -16.22
CA PRO A 513 22.73 10.54 -16.39
C PRO A 513 21.83 11.79 -16.48
N ARG A 514 20.51 11.61 -16.55
CA ARG A 514 19.49 12.67 -16.62
C ARG A 514 18.41 12.35 -15.61
N LEU A 515 18.14 13.28 -14.70
CA LEU A 515 17.12 13.12 -13.66
C LEU A 515 15.74 12.74 -14.22
N GLN A 516 15.32 13.36 -15.32
CA GLN A 516 14.02 13.10 -15.94
C GLN A 516 13.86 11.64 -16.36
N GLU A 517 14.93 11.00 -16.85
CA GLU A 517 14.88 9.60 -17.29
C GLU A 517 14.97 8.63 -16.11
N ALA A 518 15.68 9.00 -15.04
CA ALA A 518 15.63 8.23 -13.79
C ALA A 518 14.21 8.25 -13.20
N LEU A 519 13.58 9.43 -13.16
CA LEU A 519 12.18 9.58 -12.74
C LEU A 519 11.22 8.86 -13.69
N ARG A 520 11.43 8.91 -15.01
CA ARG A 520 10.62 8.12 -15.97
C ARG A 520 10.70 6.63 -15.63
N ALA A 521 11.90 6.10 -15.39
CA ALA A 521 12.08 4.71 -15.00
C ALA A 521 11.39 4.38 -13.67
N THR A 522 11.40 5.30 -12.71
CA THR A 522 10.66 5.19 -11.44
C THR A 522 9.15 5.10 -11.65
N TYR A 523 8.53 6.05 -12.36
CA TYR A 523 7.07 6.06 -12.51
C TYR A 523 6.57 4.89 -13.37
N THR A 524 7.30 4.54 -14.42
CA THR A 524 6.91 3.45 -15.35
C THR A 524 7.21 2.05 -14.82
N SER A 525 7.94 1.90 -13.69
CA SER A 525 8.15 0.56 -13.09
C SER A 525 6.90 0.01 -12.41
N PHE A 526 5.96 0.88 -11.99
CA PHE A 526 4.72 0.48 -11.32
C PHE A 526 3.58 0.19 -12.30
N ASP A 527 3.50 0.96 -13.39
CA ASP A 527 2.60 0.70 -14.51
C ASP A 527 3.28 1.17 -15.80
N ALA A 528 3.74 0.21 -16.62
CA ALA A 528 4.41 0.52 -17.88
C ALA A 528 3.47 1.18 -18.91
N SER A 529 2.15 1.17 -18.67
CA SER A 529 1.16 1.83 -19.52
C SER A 529 0.87 3.27 -19.13
N ASP A 530 1.36 3.74 -17.97
CA ASP A 530 1.11 5.10 -17.53
C ASP A 530 1.97 6.11 -18.30
N THR A 531 1.40 7.29 -18.56
CA THR A 531 2.09 8.37 -19.27
C THR A 531 3.04 9.09 -18.32
N PHE A 532 4.24 9.44 -18.77
CA PHE A 532 5.20 10.20 -17.98
C PHE A 532 5.40 11.60 -18.55
N ASP A 533 5.16 12.62 -17.71
CA ASP A 533 5.41 14.01 -18.04
C ASP A 533 6.36 14.64 -17.01
N PRO A 534 7.62 14.95 -17.37
CA PRO A 534 8.57 15.55 -16.44
C PRO A 534 8.15 16.94 -15.94
N HIS A 535 7.17 17.57 -16.59
CA HIS A 535 6.63 18.87 -16.22
C HIS A 535 5.38 18.81 -15.33
N GLY A 536 4.91 17.60 -14.98
CA GLY A 536 3.68 17.37 -14.25
C GLY A 536 3.70 16.06 -13.46
N ILE A 537 4.75 15.86 -12.67
CA ILE A 537 4.99 14.69 -11.83
C ILE A 537 4.01 14.65 -10.65
N GLY A 538 3.37 13.50 -10.43
CA GLY A 538 2.37 13.31 -9.37
C GLY A 538 2.97 13.25 -7.97
N LEU A 539 2.54 14.15 -7.09
CA LEU A 539 2.90 14.24 -5.67
C LEU A 539 1.68 14.25 -4.77
N LEU A 540 1.87 13.92 -3.50
CA LEU A 540 0.84 13.96 -2.46
C LEU A 540 1.23 14.97 -1.37
N LEU A 541 0.51 16.10 -1.30
CA LEU A 541 0.78 17.16 -0.33
C LEU A 541 -0.38 17.33 0.66
N ARG A 542 -0.06 17.85 1.85
CA ARG A 542 -0.98 18.13 2.96
C ARG A 542 -0.71 19.52 3.52
N PHE A 543 -1.73 20.37 3.67
CA PHE A 543 -1.53 21.77 4.09
C PHE A 543 -2.25 22.20 5.36
N SER A 544 -3.37 21.57 5.73
CA SER A 544 -4.26 22.08 6.78
C SER A 544 -4.63 21.07 7.88
N GLY A 545 -3.77 20.09 8.16
CA GLY A 545 -4.06 19.03 9.14
C GLY A 545 -5.24 18.14 8.73
N GLU A 546 -5.42 18.03 7.42
CA GLU A 546 -6.47 17.27 6.76
C GLU A 546 -6.16 15.77 6.75
N ASN A 547 -7.21 14.96 6.86
CA ASN A 547 -7.11 13.52 7.02
C ASN A 547 -6.85 12.76 5.71
N THR A 548 -6.59 13.45 4.61
CA THR A 548 -6.18 12.85 3.33
C THR A 548 -5.15 13.75 2.66
N ARG A 549 -4.21 13.18 1.90
CA ARG A 549 -3.30 13.96 1.05
C ARG A 549 -3.97 14.26 -0.28
N SER A 550 -3.65 15.42 -0.87
CA SER A 550 -4.17 15.80 -2.18
C SER A 550 -3.12 15.53 -3.26
N PRO A 551 -3.52 15.00 -4.43
CA PRO A 551 -2.62 14.86 -5.55
C PRO A 551 -2.34 16.22 -6.21
N TRP A 552 -1.07 16.46 -6.52
CA TRP A 552 -0.58 17.66 -7.22
C TRP A 552 0.36 17.25 -8.35
N ARG A 553 0.50 18.10 -9.37
CA ARG A 553 1.41 17.85 -10.51
C ARG A 553 2.46 18.94 -10.58
N LEU A 554 3.71 18.63 -10.28
CA LEU A 554 4.82 19.58 -10.26
C LEU A 554 5.97 19.16 -11.19
N SER A 555 6.82 20.12 -11.55
CA SER A 555 8.03 19.86 -12.35
C SER A 555 9.01 18.92 -11.64
N TYR A 556 9.76 18.12 -12.38
CA TYR A 556 10.88 17.31 -11.88
C TYR A 556 11.92 18.11 -11.08
N ARG A 557 12.02 19.43 -11.32
CA ARG A 557 12.93 20.34 -10.62
C ARG A 557 12.75 20.33 -9.11
N ILE A 558 11.56 19.97 -8.60
CA ILE A 558 11.33 19.81 -7.16
C ILE A 558 12.28 18.81 -6.49
N PHE A 559 12.86 17.86 -7.22
CA PHE A 559 13.77 16.85 -6.69
C PHE A 559 15.24 17.32 -6.66
N ALA A 560 15.56 18.40 -7.38
CA ALA A 560 16.94 18.87 -7.56
C ALA A 560 17.17 20.30 -7.02
N GLU A 561 16.12 21.12 -6.93
CA GLU A 561 16.23 22.55 -6.66
C GLU A 561 15.41 22.96 -5.42
N PRO A 562 16.04 23.06 -4.22
CA PRO A 562 15.32 23.34 -2.97
C PRO A 562 14.52 24.65 -2.97
N GLU A 563 15.05 25.73 -3.57
CA GLU A 563 14.34 27.03 -3.63
C GLU A 563 13.12 26.97 -4.55
N TYR A 564 13.24 26.26 -5.68
CA TYR A 564 12.13 26.00 -6.59
C TYR A 564 11.06 25.14 -5.91
N ALA A 565 11.46 24.05 -5.25
CA ALA A 565 10.56 23.16 -4.52
C ALA A 565 9.77 23.92 -3.44
N ALA A 566 10.46 24.72 -2.61
CA ALA A 566 9.81 25.52 -1.58
C ALA A 566 8.80 26.52 -2.16
N THR A 567 9.15 27.17 -3.28
CA THR A 567 8.25 28.13 -3.95
C THR A 567 7.02 27.43 -4.53
N MET A 568 7.21 26.32 -5.22
CA MET A 568 6.10 25.58 -5.83
C MET A 568 5.17 24.95 -4.78
N ILE A 569 5.70 24.44 -3.67
CA ILE A 569 4.88 23.96 -2.54
C ILE A 569 4.06 25.12 -1.95
N ASP A 570 4.63 26.32 -1.82
CA ASP A 570 3.91 27.50 -1.35
C ASP A 570 2.88 28.02 -2.36
N VAL A 571 3.05 27.76 -3.66
CA VAL A 571 2.03 27.98 -4.70
C VAL A 571 0.90 26.96 -4.60
N GLN A 572 1.22 25.67 -4.38
CA GLN A 572 0.18 24.64 -4.16
C GLN A 572 -0.60 24.87 -2.86
N LYS A 573 0.04 25.45 -1.85
CA LYS A 573 -0.66 25.93 -0.66
C LYS A 573 -1.68 27.02 -1.01
N ASP A 574 -1.32 27.99 -1.84
CA ASP A 574 -2.27 29.01 -2.31
C ASP A 574 -3.41 28.40 -3.14
N TRP A 575 -3.13 27.39 -3.97
CA TRP A 575 -4.18 26.59 -4.62
C TRP A 575 -5.13 25.97 -3.62
N HIS A 576 -4.60 25.37 -2.56
CA HIS A 576 -5.39 24.70 -1.52
C HIS A 576 -6.29 25.66 -0.74
N TYR A 577 -5.82 26.87 -0.47
CA TYR A 577 -6.60 27.93 0.19
C TYR A 577 -7.37 28.84 -0.80
N GLN A 578 -7.25 28.59 -2.10
CA GLN A 578 -7.85 29.37 -3.19
C GLN A 578 -7.47 30.87 -3.15
N THR A 579 -6.25 31.17 -2.73
CA THR A 579 -5.65 32.51 -2.74
C THR A 579 -4.87 32.72 -4.05
N TYR A 580 -5.56 32.54 -5.17
CA TYR A 580 -4.96 32.48 -6.51
C TYR A 580 -4.20 33.74 -6.89
N MET A 581 -4.59 34.91 -6.40
CA MET A 581 -3.85 36.14 -6.64
C MET A 581 -2.40 36.03 -6.12
N GLN A 582 -2.20 35.42 -4.95
CA GLN A 582 -0.86 35.23 -4.36
C GLN A 582 -0.03 34.26 -5.19
N ALA A 583 -0.63 33.13 -5.60
CA ALA A 583 0.00 32.16 -6.48
C ALA A 583 0.41 32.78 -7.82
N ILE A 584 -0.49 33.53 -8.47
CA ILE A 584 -0.23 34.23 -9.74
C ILE A 584 0.95 35.18 -9.58
N ASN A 585 0.97 35.99 -8.51
CA ASN A 585 2.05 36.93 -8.26
C ASN A 585 3.41 36.24 -8.06
N LYS A 586 3.44 35.11 -7.34
CA LYS A 586 4.66 34.29 -7.15
C LYS A 586 5.18 33.76 -8.48
N MET A 587 4.30 33.16 -9.29
CA MET A 587 4.68 32.60 -10.58
C MET A 587 5.12 33.68 -11.58
N LEU A 588 4.44 34.83 -11.63
CA LEU A 588 4.87 35.97 -12.44
C LEU A 588 6.25 36.49 -12.00
N ALA A 589 6.52 36.55 -10.69
CA ALA A 589 7.81 36.98 -10.18
C ALA A 589 8.94 36.01 -10.58
N MET A 590 8.70 34.69 -10.58
CA MET A 590 9.67 33.70 -11.08
C MET A 590 9.97 33.91 -12.57
N VAL A 591 8.93 34.08 -13.39
CA VAL A 591 9.08 34.32 -14.83
C VAL A 591 9.80 35.65 -15.10
N GLU A 592 9.50 36.71 -14.35
CA GLU A 592 10.19 38.01 -14.45
C GLU A 592 11.66 37.93 -14.02
N ALA A 593 11.98 37.09 -13.04
CA ALA A 593 13.35 36.81 -12.61
C ALA A 593 14.17 36.01 -13.65
N GLY A 594 13.55 35.57 -14.74
CA GLY A 594 14.19 34.85 -15.84
C GLY A 594 14.03 33.33 -15.76
N ASP A 595 13.23 32.80 -14.83
CA ASP A 595 12.91 31.38 -14.77
C ASP A 595 11.79 31.06 -15.78
N HIS A 596 12.21 30.73 -17.00
CA HIS A 596 11.32 30.47 -18.13
C HIS A 596 11.03 28.97 -18.34
N ASP A 597 11.08 28.14 -17.30
CA ASP A 597 10.74 26.73 -17.38
C ASP A 597 9.28 26.52 -17.82
N THR A 598 9.04 25.50 -18.66
CA THR A 598 7.71 25.12 -19.18
C THR A 598 6.66 24.99 -18.06
N SER A 599 7.02 24.38 -16.94
CA SER A 599 6.08 24.16 -15.84
C SER A 599 5.58 25.46 -15.22
N ASN A 600 6.40 26.53 -15.22
CA ASN A 600 5.98 27.82 -14.67
C ASN A 600 4.86 28.46 -15.50
N TYR A 601 4.95 28.35 -16.83
CA TYR A 601 3.92 28.85 -17.73
C TYR A 601 2.64 28.00 -17.66
N ARG A 602 2.77 26.68 -17.57
CA ARG A 602 1.63 25.77 -17.41
C ARG A 602 0.89 26.02 -16.08
N GLU A 603 1.62 26.25 -15.01
CA GLU A 603 1.04 26.60 -13.70
C GLU A 603 0.25 27.92 -13.76
N LEU A 604 0.82 28.95 -14.41
CA LEU A 604 0.12 30.22 -14.66
C LEU A 604 -1.15 30.03 -15.47
N ALA A 605 -1.12 29.17 -16.50
CA ALA A 605 -2.29 28.86 -17.29
C ALA A 605 -3.42 28.26 -16.42
N GLY A 606 -3.07 27.29 -15.57
CA GLY A 606 -3.99 26.71 -14.58
C GLY A 606 -4.59 27.78 -13.67
N LEU A 607 -3.75 28.60 -13.03
CA LEU A 607 -4.19 29.65 -12.11
C LEU A 607 -5.13 30.68 -12.78
N TYR A 608 -4.83 31.08 -14.02
CA TYR A 608 -5.70 31.98 -14.77
C TYR A 608 -7.03 31.31 -15.16
N SER A 609 -7.01 30.02 -15.49
CA SER A 609 -8.23 29.26 -15.78
C SER A 609 -9.16 29.21 -14.56
N PHE A 610 -8.61 29.00 -13.37
CA PHE A 610 -9.39 28.92 -12.12
C PHE A 610 -9.88 30.28 -11.59
N THR A 611 -9.42 31.37 -12.19
CA THR A 611 -9.94 32.72 -11.95
C THR A 611 -10.82 33.23 -13.09
N GLY A 612 -11.12 32.40 -14.10
CA GLY A 612 -11.97 32.78 -15.25
C GLY A 612 -11.28 33.71 -16.27
N GLN A 613 -9.96 33.91 -16.18
CA GLN A 613 -9.19 34.73 -17.10
C GLN A 613 -8.69 33.87 -18.29
N TYR A 614 -9.61 33.27 -19.03
CA TYR A 614 -9.29 32.21 -20.01
C TYR A 614 -8.37 32.66 -21.15
N ASP A 615 -8.44 33.91 -21.59
CA ASP A 615 -7.51 34.43 -22.62
C ASP A 615 -6.04 34.38 -22.14
N LYS A 616 -5.78 34.73 -20.87
CA LYS A 616 -4.45 34.60 -20.28
C LYS A 616 -4.08 33.14 -20.10
N ALA A 617 -5.03 32.28 -19.71
CA ALA A 617 -4.78 30.85 -19.61
C ALA A 617 -4.28 30.28 -20.95
N ILE A 618 -4.95 30.61 -22.06
CA ILE A 618 -4.56 30.23 -23.41
C ILE A 618 -3.16 30.77 -23.76
N GLU A 619 -2.88 32.05 -23.51
CA GLU A 619 -1.58 32.68 -23.79
C GLU A 619 -0.42 31.98 -23.07
N TYR A 620 -0.56 31.78 -21.76
CA TYR A 620 0.47 31.12 -20.95
C TYR A 620 0.61 29.65 -21.32
N HIS A 621 -0.49 28.95 -21.63
CA HIS A 621 -0.43 27.55 -22.04
C HIS A 621 0.26 27.36 -23.39
N GLN A 622 -0.03 28.23 -24.36
CA GLN A 622 0.69 28.25 -25.65
C GLN A 622 2.18 28.55 -25.45
N SER A 623 2.51 29.49 -24.56
CA SER A 623 3.91 29.79 -24.21
C SER A 623 4.61 28.58 -23.59
N ALA A 624 3.91 27.79 -22.78
CA ALA A 624 4.43 26.54 -22.23
C ALA A 624 4.68 25.53 -23.38
N MET A 625 3.71 25.33 -24.27
CA MET A 625 3.85 24.40 -25.43
C MET A 625 5.02 24.76 -26.34
N GLU A 626 5.24 26.05 -26.62
CA GLU A 626 6.37 26.54 -27.42
C GLU A 626 7.75 26.18 -26.83
N ARG A 627 7.81 25.85 -25.54
CA ARG A 627 9.02 25.50 -24.79
C ARG A 627 9.15 24.00 -24.52
N THR A 628 8.16 23.21 -24.91
CA THR A 628 8.15 21.76 -24.72
C THR A 628 8.68 21.07 -25.97
N ASP A 629 9.88 20.51 -25.87
CA ASP A 629 10.50 19.76 -26.97
C ASP A 629 10.05 18.29 -27.04
N GLU A 630 9.54 17.73 -25.93
CA GLU A 630 9.14 16.33 -25.84
C GLU A 630 7.75 16.09 -26.47
N ALA A 631 7.65 15.15 -27.42
CA ALA A 631 6.44 14.90 -28.18
C ALA A 631 5.25 14.45 -27.30
N GLU A 632 5.50 13.59 -26.31
CA GLU A 632 4.47 13.11 -25.37
C GLU A 632 3.90 14.27 -24.54
N SER A 633 4.77 15.03 -23.85
CA SER A 633 4.36 16.20 -23.07
C SER A 633 3.67 17.26 -23.94
N HIS A 634 4.19 17.54 -25.14
CA HIS A 634 3.58 18.52 -26.05
C HIS A 634 2.16 18.10 -26.44
N LEU A 635 1.95 16.81 -26.74
CA LEU A 635 0.64 16.28 -27.09
C LEU A 635 -0.35 16.34 -25.92
N LEU A 636 0.09 15.98 -24.71
CA LEU A 636 -0.73 16.11 -23.50
C LEU A 636 -1.13 17.57 -23.26
N MET A 637 -0.20 18.50 -23.42
CA MET A 637 -0.48 19.93 -23.32
C MET A 637 -1.43 20.42 -24.42
N ALA A 638 -1.32 19.91 -25.66
CA ALA A 638 -2.26 20.25 -26.72
C ALA A 638 -3.70 19.80 -26.39
N ILE A 639 -3.85 18.64 -25.75
CA ILE A 639 -5.15 18.15 -25.26
C ILE A 639 -5.67 19.04 -24.12
N GLU A 640 -4.80 19.44 -23.18
CA GLU A 640 -5.17 20.36 -22.10
C GLU A 640 -5.62 21.74 -22.61
N LEU A 641 -5.01 22.22 -23.70
CA LEU A 641 -5.39 23.49 -24.34
C LEU A 641 -6.85 23.48 -24.84
N LEU A 642 -7.39 22.32 -25.21
CA LEU A 642 -8.81 22.19 -25.58
C LEU A 642 -9.73 22.63 -24.44
N ILE A 643 -9.33 22.40 -23.17
CA ILE A 643 -10.10 22.82 -21.99
C ILE A 643 -10.16 24.36 -21.96
N HIS A 644 -9.02 25.03 -22.04
CA HIS A 644 -8.96 26.49 -22.00
C HIS A 644 -9.68 27.14 -23.19
N LEU A 645 -9.60 26.54 -24.38
CA LEU A 645 -10.33 27.01 -25.56
C LEU A 645 -11.85 26.84 -25.40
N ASN A 646 -12.30 25.74 -24.80
CA ASN A 646 -13.70 25.51 -24.52
C ASN A 646 -14.24 26.53 -23.52
N ASP A 647 -13.53 26.71 -22.40
CA ASP A 647 -13.95 27.61 -21.33
C ASP A 647 -13.95 29.08 -21.79
N ALA A 648 -13.09 29.43 -22.75
CA ALA A 648 -13.09 30.73 -23.44
C ALA A 648 -14.17 30.87 -24.54
N GLU A 649 -15.02 29.85 -24.76
CA GLU A 649 -16.00 29.78 -25.85
C GLU A 649 -15.39 29.92 -27.27
N ARG A 650 -14.12 29.52 -27.45
CA ARG A 650 -13.39 29.58 -28.74
C ARG A 650 -13.51 28.27 -29.52
N HIS A 651 -14.74 27.83 -29.77
CA HIS A 651 -15.05 26.52 -30.34
C HIS A 651 -14.40 26.25 -31.71
N ASP A 652 -14.29 27.26 -32.58
CA ASP A 652 -13.64 27.12 -33.89
C ASP A 652 -12.15 26.75 -33.76
N GLU A 653 -11.46 27.34 -32.78
CA GLU A 653 -10.04 27.07 -32.52
C GLU A 653 -9.85 25.73 -31.81
N LEU A 654 -10.77 25.37 -30.92
CA LEU A 654 -10.81 24.06 -30.29
C LEU A 654 -10.96 22.96 -31.35
N GLU A 655 -11.92 23.09 -32.26
CA GLU A 655 -12.14 22.11 -33.32
C GLU A 655 -10.92 22.02 -34.24
N ALA A 656 -10.34 23.17 -34.63
CA ALA A 656 -9.14 23.21 -35.45
C ALA A 656 -7.94 22.52 -34.76
N LEU A 657 -7.74 22.76 -33.46
CA LEU A 657 -6.69 22.09 -32.68
C LEU A 657 -6.95 20.59 -32.55
N ALA A 658 -8.19 20.17 -32.29
CA ALA A 658 -8.54 18.76 -32.22
C ALA A 658 -8.27 18.03 -33.54
N VAL A 659 -8.59 18.67 -34.67
CA VAL A 659 -8.27 18.16 -36.01
C VAL A 659 -6.75 18.10 -36.23
N ASP A 660 -5.98 19.11 -35.85
CA ASP A 660 -4.52 19.09 -35.96
C ASP A 660 -3.89 17.99 -35.08
N ILE A 661 -4.44 17.77 -33.88
CA ILE A 661 -4.02 16.67 -33.01
C ILE A 661 -4.23 15.32 -33.71
N LEU A 662 -5.41 15.09 -34.29
CA LEU A 662 -5.75 13.83 -34.96
C LEU A 662 -4.98 13.62 -36.27
N ASP A 663 -4.94 14.64 -37.13
CA ASP A 663 -4.42 14.51 -38.50
C ASP A 663 -2.89 14.59 -38.57
N ARG A 664 -2.24 15.22 -37.57
CA ARG A 664 -0.79 15.47 -37.58
C ARG A 664 -0.09 14.98 -36.31
N GLN A 665 -0.44 15.51 -35.14
CA GLN A 665 0.36 15.29 -33.92
C GLN A 665 0.35 13.83 -33.46
N LEU A 666 -0.82 13.18 -33.40
CA LEU A 666 -0.95 11.77 -33.03
C LEU A 666 -0.22 10.83 -34.00
N PRO A 667 -0.38 10.95 -35.34
CA PRO A 667 0.40 10.18 -36.31
C PRO A 667 1.91 10.36 -36.16
N GLU A 668 2.38 11.59 -35.91
CA GLU A 668 3.80 11.90 -35.71
C GLU A 668 4.35 11.25 -34.43
N ALA A 669 3.60 11.29 -33.32
CA ALA A 669 4.01 10.75 -32.02
C ALA A 669 3.81 9.23 -31.88
N ARG A 670 3.05 8.58 -32.78
CA ARG A 670 2.66 7.15 -32.67
C ARG A 670 3.84 6.20 -32.48
N GLY A 671 4.96 6.46 -33.15
CA GLY A 671 6.15 5.61 -33.05
C GLY A 671 6.85 5.68 -31.70
N GLU A 672 6.79 6.84 -31.04
CA GLU A 672 7.44 7.11 -29.76
C GLU A 672 6.57 6.66 -28.58
N LEU A 673 5.26 6.91 -28.66
CA LEU A 673 4.31 6.63 -27.59
C LEU A 673 4.01 5.14 -27.36
N GLY A 674 4.15 4.29 -28.39
CA GLY A 674 3.86 2.86 -28.27
C GLY A 674 2.43 2.59 -27.78
N GLU A 675 2.29 1.88 -26.65
CA GLU A 675 0.98 1.51 -26.07
C GLU A 675 0.28 2.68 -25.36
N SER A 676 1.02 3.70 -24.90
CA SER A 676 0.47 4.87 -24.21
C SER A 676 -0.47 5.71 -25.09
N ILE A 677 -0.40 5.53 -26.42
CA ILE A 677 -1.33 6.17 -27.37
C ILE A 677 -2.81 5.81 -27.09
N ILE A 678 -3.08 4.64 -26.49
CA ILE A 678 -4.45 4.24 -26.09
C ILE A 678 -4.99 5.23 -25.07
N GLN A 679 -4.23 5.47 -24.01
CA GLN A 679 -4.62 6.36 -22.90
C GLN A 679 -4.81 7.79 -23.41
N ILE A 680 -3.88 8.29 -24.22
CA ILE A 680 -3.95 9.63 -24.81
C ILE A 680 -5.20 9.76 -25.70
N GLY A 681 -5.49 8.77 -26.55
CA GLY A 681 -6.68 8.83 -27.39
C GLY A 681 -8.00 8.66 -26.64
N LEU A 682 -8.03 7.88 -25.56
CA LEU A 682 -9.19 7.82 -24.65
C LEU A 682 -9.42 9.15 -23.93
N GLN A 683 -8.35 9.81 -23.50
CA GLN A 683 -8.41 11.14 -22.89
C GLN A 683 -8.93 12.18 -23.87
N LEU A 684 -8.35 12.24 -25.08
CA LEU A 684 -8.82 13.12 -26.15
C LEU A 684 -10.29 12.88 -26.48
N ALA A 685 -10.69 11.62 -26.69
CA ALA A 685 -12.08 11.28 -26.98
C ALA A 685 -13.02 11.67 -25.82
N GLY A 686 -12.58 11.47 -24.58
CA GLY A 686 -13.31 11.90 -23.38
C GLY A 686 -13.60 13.40 -23.38
N PHE A 687 -12.60 14.24 -23.63
CA PHE A 687 -12.77 15.69 -23.75
C PHE A 687 -13.69 16.07 -24.91
N LEU A 688 -13.45 15.50 -26.10
CA LEU A 688 -14.25 15.82 -27.29
C LEU A 688 -15.74 15.45 -27.11
N THR A 689 -16.05 14.35 -26.43
CA THR A 689 -17.46 14.05 -26.09
C THR A 689 -18.08 15.00 -25.07
N ARG A 690 -17.28 15.65 -24.22
CA ARG A 690 -17.76 16.66 -23.27
C ARG A 690 -18.03 18.00 -23.96
N TYR A 691 -17.30 18.29 -25.03
CA TYR A 691 -17.41 19.53 -25.81
C TYR A 691 -18.34 19.40 -27.03
N ASP A 692 -19.23 18.41 -27.02
CA ASP A 692 -20.19 18.13 -28.09
C ASP A 692 -19.56 17.95 -29.49
N LEU A 693 -18.38 17.31 -29.56
CA LEU A 693 -17.67 16.93 -30.80
C LEU A 693 -17.62 15.39 -30.98
N PRO A 694 -18.76 14.70 -31.08
CA PRO A 694 -18.82 13.24 -31.06
C PRO A 694 -18.16 12.58 -32.27
N GLU A 695 -18.15 13.22 -33.45
CA GLU A 695 -17.47 12.70 -34.65
C GLU A 695 -15.96 12.68 -34.46
N LEU A 696 -15.37 13.75 -33.91
CA LEU A 696 -13.94 13.81 -33.63
C LEU A 696 -13.57 12.86 -32.49
N ALA A 697 -14.43 12.72 -31.47
CA ALA A 697 -14.22 11.74 -30.40
C ALA A 697 -14.22 10.30 -30.95
N ALA A 698 -15.16 9.98 -31.84
CA ALA A 698 -15.22 8.68 -32.50
C ALA A 698 -14.00 8.42 -33.39
N ARG A 699 -13.48 9.45 -34.07
CA ARG A 699 -12.22 9.35 -34.82
C ARG A 699 -11.04 9.08 -33.91
N ALA A 700 -10.92 9.80 -32.80
CA ALA A 700 -9.88 9.57 -31.79
C ALA A 700 -9.88 8.11 -31.33
N LEU A 701 -11.03 7.56 -30.93
CA LEU A 701 -11.15 6.14 -30.56
C LEU A 701 -10.78 5.18 -31.70
N GLY A 702 -11.27 5.47 -32.91
CA GLY A 702 -11.02 4.64 -34.09
C GLY A 702 -9.54 4.60 -34.48
N GLU A 703 -8.83 5.71 -34.34
CA GLU A 703 -7.43 5.85 -34.76
C GLU A 703 -6.43 5.39 -33.70
N THR A 704 -6.76 5.47 -32.41
CA THR A 704 -5.81 5.10 -31.32
C THR A 704 -6.14 3.80 -30.60
N VAL A 705 -7.41 3.40 -30.52
CA VAL A 705 -7.83 2.23 -29.72
C VAL A 705 -8.13 1.01 -30.60
N ALA A 706 -8.82 1.21 -31.73
CA ALA A 706 -9.24 0.09 -32.58
C ALA A 706 -8.06 -0.62 -33.25
N ASP A 707 -7.02 0.11 -33.64
CA ASP A 707 -5.81 -0.42 -34.30
C ASP A 707 -4.99 -1.37 -33.41
N LEU A 708 -5.20 -1.33 -32.09
CA LEU A 708 -4.41 -2.09 -31.10
C LEU A 708 -5.09 -3.39 -30.62
N GLY A 709 -6.21 -3.78 -31.23
CA GLY A 709 -6.83 -5.08 -31.03
C GLY A 709 -7.56 -5.23 -29.69
N ILE A 710 -8.10 -4.13 -29.15
CA ILE A 710 -8.88 -4.14 -27.90
C ILE A 710 -10.11 -5.04 -27.98
N ASP A 711 -10.70 -5.18 -29.17
CA ASP A 711 -11.82 -6.07 -29.45
C ASP A 711 -11.44 -7.53 -29.18
N ARG A 712 -10.27 -7.95 -29.67
CA ARG A 712 -9.72 -9.28 -29.40
C ARG A 712 -9.34 -9.45 -27.94
N ALA A 713 -8.80 -8.42 -27.29
CA ALA A 713 -8.52 -8.46 -25.86
C ALA A 713 -9.81 -8.66 -25.05
N ALA A 714 -10.86 -7.91 -25.36
CA ALA A 714 -12.18 -8.06 -24.76
C ALA A 714 -12.79 -9.45 -25.01
N GLU A 715 -12.67 -9.99 -26.22
CA GLU A 715 -13.10 -11.37 -26.53
C GLU A 715 -12.38 -12.42 -25.67
N ASN A 716 -11.05 -12.33 -25.58
CA ASN A 716 -10.25 -13.25 -24.78
C ASN A 716 -10.59 -13.17 -23.29
N VAL A 717 -10.72 -11.95 -22.75
CA VAL A 717 -11.04 -11.74 -21.34
C VAL A 717 -12.47 -12.14 -21.04
N ALA A 718 -13.43 -11.84 -21.91
CA ALA A 718 -14.82 -12.30 -21.77
C ALA A 718 -14.91 -13.83 -21.79
N GLN A 719 -14.19 -14.49 -22.71
CA GLN A 719 -14.13 -15.95 -22.76
C GLN A 719 -13.49 -16.52 -21.49
N TRP A 720 -12.36 -15.96 -21.04
CA TRP A 720 -11.72 -16.37 -19.79
C TRP A 720 -12.68 -16.19 -18.61
N SER A 721 -13.37 -15.06 -18.52
CA SER A 721 -14.33 -14.75 -17.46
C SER A 721 -15.53 -15.70 -17.43
N GLN A 722 -15.96 -16.21 -18.58
CA GLN A 722 -17.09 -17.14 -18.63
C GLN A 722 -16.71 -18.54 -18.16
N PHE A 723 -15.51 -19.01 -18.56
CA PHE A 723 -15.16 -20.43 -18.42
C PHE A 723 -14.10 -20.72 -17.36
N ASN A 724 -13.31 -19.73 -16.98
CA ASN A 724 -12.12 -19.88 -16.12
C ASN A 724 -11.98 -18.74 -15.11
N PHE A 725 -13.05 -18.02 -14.78
CA PHE A 725 -12.95 -16.91 -13.84
C PHE A 725 -12.48 -17.40 -12.47
N ASP A 726 -11.40 -16.79 -12.01
CA ASP A 726 -10.86 -16.94 -10.68
C ASP A 726 -10.65 -15.54 -10.09
N PRO A 727 -11.33 -15.19 -8.97
CA PRO A 727 -11.21 -13.87 -8.35
C PRO A 727 -9.77 -13.54 -7.98
N GLU A 728 -8.99 -14.52 -7.52
CA GLU A 728 -7.61 -14.31 -7.11
C GLU A 728 -6.72 -13.99 -8.32
N ALA A 729 -6.79 -14.79 -9.40
CA ALA A 729 -6.09 -14.50 -10.65
C ALA A 729 -6.46 -13.12 -11.24
N TRP A 730 -7.73 -12.69 -11.14
CA TRP A 730 -8.15 -11.36 -11.55
C TRP A 730 -7.46 -10.26 -10.74
N GLN A 731 -7.45 -10.43 -9.41
CA GLN A 731 -6.85 -9.48 -8.48
C GLN A 731 -5.32 -9.46 -8.50
N LEU A 732 -4.67 -10.54 -8.94
CA LEU A 732 -3.20 -10.60 -9.03
C LEU A 732 -2.67 -10.22 -10.43
N SER A 733 -3.49 -10.32 -11.48
CA SER A 733 -3.06 -10.00 -12.85
C SER A 733 -3.17 -8.50 -13.18
N GLY A 734 -2.04 -7.80 -13.21
CA GLY A 734 -1.97 -6.41 -13.67
C GLY A 734 -2.52 -6.21 -15.09
N GLN A 735 -2.30 -7.17 -15.99
CA GLN A 735 -2.81 -7.11 -17.36
C GLN A 735 -4.35 -7.17 -17.42
N LEU A 736 -4.99 -8.02 -16.61
CA LEU A 736 -6.46 -8.11 -16.59
C LEU A 736 -7.08 -6.83 -16.05
N ARG A 737 -6.51 -6.26 -14.98
CA ARG A 737 -6.95 -4.97 -14.42
C ARG A 737 -6.76 -3.81 -15.39
N MET A 738 -5.64 -3.79 -16.11
CA MET A 738 -5.40 -2.79 -17.15
C MET A 738 -6.46 -2.87 -18.26
N ILE A 739 -6.77 -4.07 -18.76
CA ILE A 739 -7.82 -4.25 -19.79
C ILE A 739 -9.19 -3.83 -19.26
N ASP A 740 -9.55 -4.20 -18.03
CA ASP A 740 -10.81 -3.78 -17.38
C ASP A 740 -10.93 -2.25 -17.30
N ARG A 741 -9.86 -1.57 -16.83
CA ARG A 741 -9.77 -0.11 -16.74
C ARG A 741 -9.98 0.56 -18.11
N ILE A 742 -9.26 0.09 -19.14
CA ILE A 742 -9.34 0.63 -20.49
C ILE A 742 -10.74 0.41 -21.07
N LEU A 743 -11.33 -0.79 -20.92
CA LEU A 743 -12.67 -1.10 -21.43
C LEU A 743 -13.76 -0.30 -20.72
N GLY A 744 -13.65 -0.09 -19.40
CA GLY A 744 -14.57 0.73 -18.63
C GLY A 744 -14.54 2.21 -19.05
N TRP A 745 -13.34 2.77 -19.28
CA TRP A 745 -13.20 4.13 -19.79
C TRP A 745 -13.76 4.25 -21.22
N HIS A 746 -13.33 3.36 -22.11
CA HIS A 746 -13.85 3.25 -23.47
C HIS A 746 -15.39 3.18 -23.51
N SER A 747 -16.01 2.37 -22.64
CA SER A 747 -17.46 2.22 -22.55
C SER A 747 -18.17 3.52 -22.17
N ARG A 748 -17.60 4.30 -21.24
CA ARG A 748 -18.13 5.64 -20.88
C ARG A 748 -18.09 6.62 -22.06
N VAL A 749 -16.99 6.64 -22.82
CA VAL A 749 -16.87 7.51 -23.99
C VAL A 749 -17.85 7.11 -25.09
N LEU A 750 -17.98 5.80 -25.37
CA LEU A 750 -18.94 5.30 -26.36
C LEU A 750 -20.40 5.62 -26.00
N ALA A 751 -20.78 5.50 -24.72
CA ALA A 751 -22.14 5.86 -24.28
C ALA A 751 -22.48 7.32 -24.64
N ARG A 752 -21.51 8.23 -24.47
CA ARG A 752 -21.67 9.64 -24.85
C ARG A 752 -21.76 9.80 -26.37
N ILE A 753 -20.89 9.16 -27.14
CA ILE A 753 -20.98 9.18 -28.63
C ILE A 753 -22.35 8.68 -29.10
N PHE A 754 -22.86 7.57 -28.55
CA PHE A 754 -24.16 7.01 -28.94
C PHE A 754 -25.34 7.92 -28.59
N ARG A 755 -25.21 8.76 -27.56
CA ARG A 755 -26.23 9.77 -27.22
C ARG A 755 -26.44 10.76 -28.37
N HIS A 756 -25.37 11.11 -29.09
CA HIS A 756 -25.41 11.96 -30.28
C HIS A 756 -25.60 11.18 -31.58
N ASP A 757 -25.27 9.89 -31.63
CA ASP A 757 -25.36 9.01 -32.82
C ASP A 757 -26.63 8.13 -32.87
N ARG A 758 -27.80 8.68 -32.54
CA ARG A 758 -29.05 7.90 -32.54
C ARG A 758 -29.50 7.45 -33.91
N ASP A 759 -29.19 8.22 -34.96
CA ASP A 759 -29.50 7.87 -36.34
C ASP A 759 -28.46 6.91 -36.98
N GLY A 760 -27.33 6.69 -36.30
CA GLY A 760 -26.26 5.80 -36.75
C GLY A 760 -25.28 6.45 -37.73
N SER A 761 -25.40 7.73 -38.02
CA SER A 761 -24.54 8.45 -38.96
C SER A 761 -23.04 8.41 -38.60
N ILE A 762 -22.67 8.55 -37.33
CA ILE A 762 -21.28 8.49 -36.86
C ILE A 762 -20.74 7.06 -36.99
N ARG A 763 -21.52 6.06 -36.57
CA ARG A 763 -21.15 4.63 -36.73
C ARG A 763 -20.99 4.21 -38.19
N GLU A 764 -21.77 4.79 -39.10
CA GLU A 764 -21.62 4.56 -40.54
C GLU A 764 -20.37 5.26 -41.10
N ALA A 765 -20.05 6.47 -40.62
CA ALA A 765 -18.91 7.26 -41.08
C ALA A 765 -17.56 6.73 -40.60
N ILE A 766 -17.51 6.03 -39.46
CA ILE A 766 -16.27 5.56 -38.82
C ILE A 766 -16.33 4.03 -38.61
N PRO A 767 -16.03 3.22 -39.65
CA PRO A 767 -16.15 1.76 -39.60
C PRO A 767 -15.34 1.08 -38.50
N GLN A 768 -14.25 1.71 -38.04
CA GLN A 768 -13.39 1.26 -36.96
C GLN A 768 -14.16 1.10 -35.64
N LEU A 769 -15.24 1.85 -35.44
CA LEU A 769 -16.09 1.71 -34.25
C LEU A 769 -16.77 0.34 -34.15
N LYS A 770 -16.92 -0.42 -35.24
CA LYS A 770 -17.64 -1.70 -35.20
C LYS A 770 -17.02 -2.70 -34.22
N GLY A 771 -15.70 -2.81 -34.19
CA GLY A 771 -14.98 -3.68 -33.24
C GLY A 771 -15.12 -3.17 -31.81
N LEU A 772 -15.03 -1.85 -31.63
CA LEU A 772 -15.19 -1.16 -30.34
C LEU A 772 -16.60 -1.35 -29.74
N ILE A 773 -17.66 -1.24 -30.55
CA ILE A 773 -19.05 -1.52 -30.12
C ILE A 773 -19.18 -2.98 -29.63
N GLN A 774 -18.54 -3.92 -30.33
CA GLN A 774 -18.53 -5.32 -29.93
C GLN A 774 -17.77 -5.51 -28.61
N ALA A 775 -16.62 -4.85 -28.44
CA ALA A 775 -15.85 -4.86 -27.20
C ALA A 775 -16.66 -4.30 -26.01
N ASP A 776 -17.36 -3.18 -26.20
CA ASP A 776 -18.27 -2.59 -25.20
C ASP A 776 -19.37 -3.56 -24.77
N ARG A 777 -20.00 -4.22 -25.74
CA ARG A 777 -21.04 -5.21 -25.45
C ARG A 777 -20.48 -6.37 -24.62
N LEU A 778 -19.31 -6.89 -24.98
CA LEU A 778 -18.64 -7.95 -24.23
C LEU A 778 -18.30 -7.48 -22.82
N TYR A 779 -17.80 -6.26 -22.69
CA TYR A 779 -17.48 -5.65 -21.41
C TYR A 779 -18.68 -5.61 -20.46
N ARG A 780 -19.78 -4.97 -20.87
CA ARG A 780 -21.01 -4.84 -20.06
C ARG A 780 -21.69 -6.18 -19.77
N THR A 781 -21.47 -7.19 -20.59
CA THR A 781 -22.11 -8.50 -20.43
C THR A 781 -21.28 -9.44 -19.56
N TYR A 782 -19.95 -9.44 -19.69
CA TYR A 782 -19.10 -10.49 -19.15
C TYR A 782 -17.93 -10.02 -18.30
N ILE A 783 -17.54 -8.74 -18.35
CA ILE A 783 -16.28 -8.26 -17.73
C ILE A 783 -16.54 -7.28 -16.59
N ALA A 784 -17.43 -6.31 -16.77
CA ALA A 784 -17.61 -5.17 -15.85
C ALA A 784 -17.94 -5.55 -14.40
N PHE A 785 -18.40 -6.79 -14.16
CA PHE A 785 -18.77 -7.29 -12.84
C PHE A 785 -17.70 -8.20 -12.19
N ASN A 786 -16.52 -8.35 -12.80
CA ASN A 786 -15.48 -9.28 -12.34
C ASN A 786 -14.64 -8.74 -11.18
N GLY A 787 -14.32 -7.44 -11.20
CA GLY A 787 -13.45 -6.80 -10.20
C GLY A 787 -14.18 -6.14 -9.05
N GLN A 788 -15.51 -6.19 -9.02
CA GLN A 788 -16.35 -5.37 -8.15
C GLN A 788 -16.47 -6.02 -6.76
N ALA A 789 -15.45 -5.80 -5.93
CA ALA A 789 -15.40 -6.32 -4.57
C ALA A 789 -16.26 -5.51 -3.60
N ASP A 790 -16.54 -4.23 -3.92
CA ASP A 790 -17.39 -3.35 -3.13
C ASP A 790 -18.70 -2.98 -3.84
N GLY A 791 -19.67 -2.53 -3.05
CA GLY A 791 -20.99 -2.14 -3.51
C GLY A 791 -21.01 -0.87 -4.38
N GLY A 792 -20.06 0.05 -4.19
CA GLY A 792 -20.00 1.32 -4.91
C GLY A 792 -19.48 1.19 -6.34
N ASP A 793 -18.57 0.25 -6.55
CA ASP A 793 -18.14 -0.23 -7.85
C ASP A 793 -19.33 -0.81 -8.61
N LEU A 794 -20.09 -1.74 -8.01
CA LEU A 794 -21.32 -2.27 -8.60
C LEU A 794 -22.31 -1.17 -8.98
N ALA A 795 -22.55 -0.20 -8.09
CA ALA A 795 -23.41 0.94 -8.37
C ALA A 795 -22.90 1.78 -9.56
N SER A 796 -21.58 2.01 -9.65
CA SER A 796 -20.94 2.74 -10.75
C SER A 796 -21.05 2.00 -12.09
N THR A 797 -20.93 0.66 -12.08
CA THR A 797 -21.14 -0.17 -13.26
C THR A 797 -22.59 -0.08 -13.75
N TYR A 798 -23.57 -0.06 -12.84
CA TYR A 798 -24.97 0.17 -13.22
C TYR A 798 -25.23 1.60 -13.70
N ALA A 799 -24.52 2.61 -13.19
CA ALA A 799 -24.59 3.96 -13.75
C ALA A 799 -24.16 4.00 -15.22
N LEU A 800 -23.04 3.33 -15.54
CA LEU A 800 -22.58 3.16 -16.92
C LEU A 800 -23.61 2.44 -17.80
N ILE A 801 -24.22 1.34 -17.31
CA ILE A 801 -25.30 0.66 -18.04
C ILE A 801 -26.48 1.62 -18.26
N GLY A 802 -26.84 2.43 -17.26
CA GLY A 802 -27.87 3.47 -17.37
C GLY A 802 -27.57 4.50 -18.46
N MET A 803 -26.32 4.96 -18.58
CA MET A 803 -25.89 5.86 -19.66
C MET A 803 -26.08 5.24 -21.05
N HIS A 804 -25.79 3.94 -21.21
CA HIS A 804 -26.02 3.23 -22.47
C HIS A 804 -27.51 3.09 -22.78
N LEU A 805 -28.33 2.75 -21.78
CA LEU A 805 -29.78 2.70 -21.95
C LEU A 805 -30.34 4.08 -22.35
N GLU A 806 -29.85 5.16 -21.74
CA GLU A 806 -30.21 6.54 -22.09
C GLU A 806 -29.85 6.88 -23.54
N ALA A 807 -28.65 6.49 -23.96
CA ALA A 807 -28.20 6.67 -25.34
C ALA A 807 -29.10 5.93 -26.34
N GLU A 808 -29.50 4.70 -26.00
CA GLU A 808 -30.37 3.86 -26.83
C GLU A 808 -31.82 4.37 -26.94
N MET A 809 -32.46 4.73 -25.83
CA MET A 809 -33.91 5.01 -25.82
C MET A 809 -34.31 6.46 -25.64
N GLY A 810 -33.42 7.31 -25.14
CA GLY A 810 -33.77 8.66 -24.69
C GLY A 810 -33.87 8.80 -23.18
N ARG A 811 -33.51 9.98 -22.67
CA ARG A 811 -33.58 10.30 -21.24
C ARG A 811 -35.00 10.22 -20.71
N GLN A 812 -35.96 10.79 -21.44
CA GLN A 812 -37.35 10.82 -21.01
C GLN A 812 -37.94 9.40 -20.96
N GLU A 813 -37.67 8.60 -21.99
CA GLU A 813 -38.09 7.20 -22.09
C GLU A 813 -37.43 6.34 -21.01
N LEU A 814 -36.13 6.54 -20.74
CA LEU A 814 -35.42 5.84 -19.68
C LEU A 814 -36.01 6.17 -18.29
N LEU A 815 -36.22 7.45 -17.98
CA LEU A 815 -36.78 7.86 -16.70
C LEU A 815 -38.21 7.30 -16.51
N ALA A 816 -39.01 7.25 -17.57
CA ALA A 816 -40.32 6.59 -17.54
C ALA A 816 -40.20 5.08 -17.28
N ALA A 817 -39.26 4.39 -17.96
CA ALA A 817 -39.01 2.97 -17.76
C ALA A 817 -38.51 2.67 -16.33
N LEU A 818 -37.65 3.52 -15.77
CA LEU A 818 -37.18 3.40 -14.38
C LEU A 818 -38.31 3.64 -13.38
N ALA A 819 -39.22 4.57 -13.65
CA ALA A 819 -40.40 4.78 -12.79
C ALA A 819 -41.26 3.51 -12.71
N GLU A 820 -41.43 2.80 -13.83
CA GLU A 820 -42.20 1.55 -13.91
C GLU A 820 -41.46 0.31 -13.40
N ALA A 821 -40.12 0.29 -13.47
CA ALA A 821 -39.31 -0.84 -13.03
C ALA A 821 -39.45 -1.07 -11.51
N PRO A 822 -39.56 -2.33 -11.04
CA PRO A 822 -39.51 -2.61 -9.60
C PRO A 822 -38.12 -2.34 -9.04
N MET A 823 -38.03 -2.08 -7.74
CA MET A 823 -36.74 -2.17 -7.04
C MET A 823 -36.31 -3.63 -6.93
N PRO A 824 -35.00 -3.94 -6.98
CA PRO A 824 -34.50 -5.29 -6.73
C PRO A 824 -34.79 -5.70 -5.27
N GLU A 825 -35.19 -6.96 -5.07
CA GLU A 825 -35.65 -7.46 -3.76
C GLU A 825 -34.54 -8.13 -2.93
N ALA A 826 -33.43 -8.54 -3.57
CA ALA A 826 -32.34 -9.25 -2.92
C ALA A 826 -31.03 -9.13 -3.72
N PRO A 827 -29.86 -9.30 -3.07
CA PRO A 827 -28.57 -9.44 -3.76
C PRO A 827 -28.57 -10.61 -4.76
N ILE A 828 -27.86 -10.45 -5.87
CA ILE A 828 -27.70 -11.48 -6.92
C ILE A 828 -26.22 -11.64 -7.30
N ASP A 829 -25.87 -12.76 -7.94
CA ASP A 829 -24.59 -12.83 -8.66
C ASP A 829 -24.69 -12.02 -9.96
N HIS A 830 -24.11 -10.82 -9.95
CA HIS A 830 -24.15 -9.89 -11.07
C HIS A 830 -23.44 -10.41 -12.32
N ARG A 831 -22.57 -11.43 -12.21
CA ARG A 831 -21.87 -12.05 -13.36
C ARG A 831 -22.76 -13.02 -14.12
N ASN A 832 -23.85 -13.49 -13.51
CA ASN A 832 -24.76 -14.44 -14.13
C ASN A 832 -25.69 -13.75 -15.15
N ARG A 833 -25.12 -13.27 -16.27
CA ARG A 833 -25.80 -12.47 -17.30
C ARG A 833 -25.99 -13.23 -18.63
N ASP A 834 -25.24 -14.30 -18.83
CA ASP A 834 -25.07 -15.03 -20.09
C ASP A 834 -26.32 -15.82 -20.56
N HIS A 835 -27.12 -16.30 -19.62
CA HIS A 835 -28.33 -17.09 -19.89
C HIS A 835 -29.58 -16.24 -20.16
N LEU A 836 -29.51 -14.91 -19.95
CA LEU A 836 -30.63 -14.00 -20.19
C LEU A 836 -30.68 -13.57 -21.66
N ASN A 837 -31.88 -13.50 -22.23
CA ASN A 837 -32.06 -12.83 -23.51
C ASN A 837 -32.00 -11.30 -23.33
N ALA A 838 -31.97 -10.54 -24.43
CA ALA A 838 -31.80 -9.10 -24.39
C ALA A 838 -32.91 -8.36 -23.61
N ASP A 839 -34.15 -8.83 -23.68
CA ASP A 839 -35.28 -8.20 -23.00
C ASP A 839 -35.25 -8.50 -21.49
N ASP A 840 -34.97 -9.75 -21.10
CA ASP A 840 -34.80 -10.14 -19.69
C ASP A 840 -33.60 -9.44 -19.05
N LEU A 841 -32.49 -9.31 -19.80
CA LEU A 841 -31.30 -8.59 -19.35
C LEU A 841 -31.61 -7.10 -19.12
N ARG A 842 -32.29 -6.47 -20.09
CA ARG A 842 -32.72 -5.06 -19.97
C ARG A 842 -33.66 -4.87 -18.79
N ALA A 843 -34.66 -5.74 -18.63
CA ALA A 843 -35.60 -5.66 -17.52
C ALA A 843 -34.90 -5.79 -16.16
N ARG A 844 -33.91 -6.68 -16.05
CA ARG A 844 -33.07 -6.80 -14.86
C ARG A 844 -32.22 -5.54 -14.66
N ASP A 845 -31.53 -5.08 -15.70
CA ASP A 845 -30.64 -3.92 -15.60
C ASP A 845 -31.39 -2.66 -15.17
N LEU A 846 -32.62 -2.42 -15.66
CA LEU A 846 -33.46 -1.30 -15.21
C LEU A 846 -33.70 -1.29 -13.69
N GLN A 847 -33.89 -2.45 -13.06
CA GLN A 847 -34.09 -2.54 -11.59
C GLN A 847 -32.85 -2.05 -10.85
N TRP A 848 -31.67 -2.49 -11.30
CA TRP A 848 -30.41 -2.16 -10.65
C TRP A 848 -29.90 -0.77 -10.99
N VAL A 849 -30.19 -0.25 -12.19
CA VAL A 849 -30.00 1.16 -12.54
C VAL A 849 -30.86 2.03 -11.62
N LYS A 850 -32.12 1.65 -11.37
CA LYS A 850 -33.01 2.38 -10.45
C LYS A 850 -32.47 2.42 -9.01
N ALA A 851 -31.86 1.32 -8.55
CA ALA A 851 -31.23 1.22 -7.24
C ALA A 851 -29.82 1.85 -7.15
N SER A 852 -29.24 2.28 -8.28
CA SER A 852 -27.89 2.85 -8.31
C SER A 852 -27.90 4.33 -7.94
N VAL A 853 -27.34 4.66 -6.77
CA VAL A 853 -27.09 6.06 -6.37
C VAL A 853 -26.17 6.77 -7.38
N ALA A 854 -25.16 6.05 -7.92
CA ALA A 854 -24.24 6.59 -8.91
C ALA A 854 -24.94 7.02 -10.22
N PHE A 855 -26.00 6.31 -10.63
CA PHE A 855 -26.81 6.69 -11.79
C PHE A 855 -27.55 8.02 -11.54
N TRP A 856 -28.28 8.11 -10.43
CA TRP A 856 -29.00 9.34 -10.07
C TRP A 856 -28.06 10.52 -9.89
N ASN A 857 -26.91 10.28 -9.27
CA ASN A 857 -25.86 11.26 -9.15
C ASN A 857 -25.38 11.76 -10.53
N THR A 858 -25.16 10.86 -11.49
CA THR A 858 -24.78 11.23 -12.86
C THR A 858 -25.81 12.15 -13.50
N ILE A 859 -27.11 11.84 -13.36
CA ILE A 859 -28.19 12.68 -13.90
C ILE A 859 -28.17 14.09 -13.28
N ILE A 860 -27.93 14.19 -11.98
CA ILE A 860 -27.84 15.47 -11.26
C ILE A 860 -26.58 16.25 -11.70
N LEU A 861 -25.41 15.62 -11.75
CA LEU A 861 -24.17 16.32 -12.11
C LEU A 861 -24.13 16.78 -13.56
N GLU A 862 -24.70 16.02 -14.51
CA GLU A 862 -24.81 16.45 -15.91
C GLU A 862 -25.65 17.74 -16.08
N SER A 863 -26.51 18.07 -15.11
CA SER A 863 -27.26 19.34 -15.10
C SER A 863 -26.41 20.56 -14.73
N LEU A 864 -25.24 20.33 -14.12
CA LEU A 864 -24.29 21.37 -13.74
C LEU A 864 -23.25 21.62 -14.84
N ASP A 865 -22.98 20.64 -15.70
CA ASP A 865 -22.02 20.77 -16.81
C ASP A 865 -22.49 21.73 -17.93
N ASP A 866 -23.81 21.83 -18.17
CA ASP A 866 -24.41 22.73 -19.17
C ASP A 866 -25.59 23.49 -18.56
N ILE A 867 -25.25 24.54 -17.81
CA ILE A 867 -26.21 25.39 -17.12
C ILE A 867 -27.18 26.08 -18.10
N ARG A 868 -26.78 26.29 -19.36
CA ARG A 868 -27.59 27.03 -20.34
C ARG A 868 -28.75 26.19 -20.86
N GLU A 869 -28.50 24.90 -21.13
CA GLU A 869 -29.52 24.03 -21.73
C GLU A 869 -30.09 22.99 -20.76
N ARG A 870 -29.35 22.62 -19.72
CA ARG A 870 -29.64 21.46 -18.87
C ARG A 870 -29.72 21.78 -17.37
N ALA A 871 -29.76 23.05 -16.99
CA ALA A 871 -29.95 23.47 -15.60
C ALA A 871 -31.11 22.71 -14.93
N LEU A 872 -30.84 22.15 -13.75
CA LEU A 872 -31.84 21.42 -12.99
C LEU A 872 -32.85 22.40 -12.40
N SER A 873 -34.12 22.30 -12.80
CA SER A 873 -35.18 23.13 -12.23
C SER A 873 -35.57 22.65 -10.82
N PRO A 874 -36.14 23.51 -9.96
CA PRO A 874 -36.71 23.10 -8.68
C PRO A 874 -37.73 21.97 -8.79
N GLU A 875 -38.56 21.97 -9.85
CA GLU A 875 -39.52 20.91 -10.11
C GLU A 875 -38.83 19.58 -10.44
N GLN A 876 -37.80 19.59 -11.29
CA GLN A 876 -37.03 18.39 -11.63
C GLN A 876 -36.28 17.84 -10.41
N ALA A 877 -35.66 18.72 -9.60
CA ALA A 877 -35.01 18.34 -8.36
C ALA A 877 -36.00 17.68 -7.39
N ALA A 878 -37.22 18.24 -7.25
CA ALA A 878 -38.28 17.67 -6.44
C ALA A 878 -38.81 16.32 -6.96
N GLU A 879 -38.79 16.09 -8.28
CA GLU A 879 -39.14 14.80 -8.89
C GLU A 879 -38.06 13.72 -8.68
N ILE A 880 -36.78 14.11 -8.73
CA ILE A 880 -35.64 13.19 -8.53
C ILE A 880 -35.46 12.81 -7.07
N ALA A 881 -35.67 13.74 -6.13
CA ALA A 881 -35.47 13.55 -4.69
C ALA A 881 -36.05 12.22 -4.13
N PRO A 882 -37.34 11.87 -4.35
CA PRO A 882 -37.88 10.61 -3.85
C PRO A 882 -37.25 9.36 -4.50
N GLN A 883 -36.80 9.45 -5.76
CA GLN A 883 -36.12 8.34 -6.44
C GLN A 883 -34.72 8.11 -5.87
N LEU A 884 -33.97 9.19 -5.64
CA LEU A 884 -32.67 9.13 -5.00
C LEU A 884 -32.76 8.55 -3.59
N THR A 885 -33.72 9.01 -2.77
CA THR A 885 -33.95 8.47 -1.42
C THR A 885 -34.28 6.98 -1.45
N ALA A 886 -35.10 6.54 -2.40
CA ALA A 886 -35.40 5.12 -2.59
C ALA A 886 -34.16 4.31 -3.02
N ALA A 887 -33.31 4.89 -3.88
CA ALA A 887 -32.07 4.26 -4.32
C ALA A 887 -31.05 4.13 -3.18
N ILE A 888 -30.92 5.14 -2.30
CA ILE A 888 -30.07 5.08 -1.11
C ILE A 888 -30.53 3.94 -0.18
N ALA A 889 -31.83 3.89 0.14
CA ALA A 889 -32.37 2.81 0.97
C ALA A 889 -32.16 1.42 0.34
N ALA A 890 -32.39 1.28 -0.97
CA ALA A 890 -32.14 0.04 -1.68
C ALA A 890 -30.65 -0.34 -1.69
N ALA A 891 -29.76 0.64 -1.89
CA ALA A 891 -28.33 0.41 -1.85
C ALA A 891 -27.86 -0.09 -0.48
N GLU A 892 -28.49 0.36 0.61
CA GLU A 892 -28.24 -0.18 1.95
C GLU A 892 -28.72 -1.62 2.09
N ASP A 893 -29.97 -1.90 1.71
CA ASP A 893 -30.57 -3.24 1.86
C ASP A 893 -29.87 -4.32 1.01
N LEU A 894 -29.30 -3.91 -0.13
CA LEU A 894 -28.65 -4.81 -1.09
C LEU A 894 -27.15 -4.96 -0.88
N GLY A 895 -26.55 -4.21 0.05
CA GLY A 895 -25.10 -4.17 0.24
C GLY A 895 -24.34 -3.45 -0.89
N LEU A 896 -24.99 -2.51 -1.58
CA LEU A 896 -24.35 -1.61 -2.56
C LEU A 896 -23.75 -0.35 -1.90
N SER A 897 -23.96 -0.17 -0.60
CA SER A 897 -23.41 0.96 0.15
C SER A 897 -21.92 0.80 0.40
N GLY A 898 -21.23 1.93 0.41
CA GLY A 898 -19.79 2.03 0.65
C GLY A 898 -19.38 3.49 0.62
N PRO A 899 -18.14 3.84 1.05
CA PRO A 899 -17.73 5.23 1.20
C PRO A 899 -17.98 6.09 -0.05
N ARG A 900 -17.72 5.53 -1.24
CA ARG A 900 -17.98 6.19 -2.52
C ARG A 900 -19.46 6.46 -2.78
N THR A 901 -20.33 5.48 -2.52
CA THR A 901 -21.79 5.60 -2.68
C THR A 901 -22.37 6.61 -1.68
N ASP A 902 -21.85 6.62 -0.45
CA ASP A 902 -22.29 7.53 0.61
C ASP A 902 -21.93 8.98 0.28
N TYR A 903 -20.73 9.22 -0.27
CA TYR A 903 -20.41 10.54 -0.83
C TYR A 903 -21.38 10.90 -1.96
N MET A 904 -21.58 10.02 -2.95
CA MET A 904 -22.53 10.24 -4.07
C MET A 904 -23.93 10.61 -3.60
N ALA A 905 -24.43 9.93 -2.57
CA ALA A 905 -25.69 10.25 -1.93
C ALA A 905 -25.68 11.65 -1.33
N HIS A 906 -24.67 11.98 -0.51
CA HIS A 906 -24.54 13.26 0.17
C HIS A 906 -24.58 14.44 -0.79
N TYR A 907 -23.71 14.48 -1.80
CA TYR A 907 -23.67 15.65 -2.69
C TYR A 907 -24.89 15.73 -3.63
N SER A 908 -25.51 14.60 -3.97
CA SER A 908 -26.79 14.60 -4.70
C SER A 908 -27.90 15.23 -3.85
N GLN A 909 -27.98 14.86 -2.56
CA GLN A 909 -28.94 15.43 -1.61
C GLN A 909 -28.65 16.92 -1.35
N LEU A 910 -27.38 17.30 -1.26
CA LEU A 910 -26.95 18.70 -1.11
C LEU A 910 -27.42 19.57 -2.28
N ILE A 911 -27.17 19.14 -3.51
CA ILE A 911 -27.58 19.86 -4.73
C ILE A 911 -29.10 20.03 -4.75
N ILE A 912 -29.85 18.96 -4.45
CA ILE A 912 -31.31 19.00 -4.38
C ILE A 912 -31.77 19.98 -3.30
N ALA A 913 -31.26 19.88 -2.07
CA ALA A 913 -31.65 20.74 -0.95
C ALA A 913 -31.37 22.22 -1.24
N LEU A 914 -30.24 22.52 -1.89
CA LEU A 914 -29.91 23.87 -2.31
C LEU A 914 -30.91 24.40 -3.34
N ILE A 915 -31.19 23.63 -4.40
CA ILE A 915 -32.10 24.04 -5.49
C ILE A 915 -33.56 24.15 -5.03
N THR A 916 -34.00 23.28 -4.13
CA THR A 916 -35.37 23.30 -3.57
C THR A 916 -35.52 24.21 -2.36
N GLU A 917 -34.45 24.92 -1.96
CA GLU A 917 -34.40 25.80 -0.79
C GLU A 917 -34.84 25.10 0.52
N ASP A 918 -34.43 23.83 0.70
CA ASP A 918 -34.72 23.04 1.90
C ASP A 918 -33.64 23.27 2.98
N GLU A 919 -33.91 24.24 3.86
CA GLU A 919 -32.97 24.65 4.92
C GLU A 919 -32.72 23.56 5.96
N GLU A 920 -33.73 22.76 6.32
CA GLU A 920 -33.58 21.68 7.31
C GLU A 920 -32.68 20.56 6.76
N ALA A 921 -32.89 20.17 5.50
CA ALA A 921 -32.04 19.20 4.82
C ALA A 921 -30.60 19.71 4.68
N LEU A 922 -30.41 20.97 4.26
CA LEU A 922 -29.07 21.57 4.14
C LEU A 922 -28.34 21.62 5.48
N GLU A 923 -29.03 22.02 6.57
CA GLU A 923 -28.45 22.04 7.91
C GLU A 923 -27.97 20.63 8.32
N GLY A 924 -28.81 19.61 8.14
CA GLY A 924 -28.46 18.23 8.46
C GLY A 924 -27.25 17.72 7.67
N LEU A 925 -27.16 18.05 6.38
CA LEU A 925 -26.02 17.69 5.53
C LEU A 925 -24.73 18.39 5.99
N LEU A 926 -24.77 19.68 6.30
CA LEU A 926 -23.60 20.41 6.79
C LEU A 926 -23.16 19.92 8.18
N GLN A 927 -24.10 19.54 9.05
CA GLN A 927 -23.78 18.90 10.33
C GLN A 927 -23.11 17.54 10.12
N HIS A 928 -23.55 16.77 9.12
CA HIS A 928 -22.90 15.53 8.73
C HIS A 928 -21.45 15.78 8.26
N VAL A 929 -21.19 16.76 7.39
CA VAL A 929 -19.82 17.14 6.97
C VAL A 929 -18.93 17.43 8.18
N ARG A 930 -19.40 18.27 9.11
CA ARG A 930 -18.67 18.61 10.33
C ARG A 930 -18.39 17.38 11.20
N ALA A 931 -19.38 16.50 11.34
CA ALA A 931 -19.28 15.32 12.18
C ALA A 931 -18.31 14.27 11.60
N GLN A 932 -18.30 14.09 10.28
CA GLN A 932 -17.38 13.17 9.61
C GLN A 932 -15.94 13.69 9.62
N ASN A 933 -15.73 15.00 9.57
CA ASN A 933 -14.41 15.62 9.49
C ASN A 933 -13.54 15.05 8.35
N ASP A 934 -14.18 14.73 7.22
CA ASP A 934 -13.54 14.18 6.04
C ASP A 934 -13.25 15.29 5.02
N LYS A 935 -11.99 15.37 4.58
CA LYS A 935 -11.56 16.39 3.61
C LYS A 935 -12.31 16.31 2.29
N ARG A 936 -12.47 15.11 1.71
CA ARG A 936 -13.12 14.92 0.40
C ARG A 936 -14.59 15.33 0.47
N LEU A 937 -15.27 14.97 1.55
CA LEU A 937 -16.64 15.39 1.82
C LEU A 937 -16.76 16.91 1.96
N THR A 938 -15.83 17.53 2.68
CA THR A 938 -15.77 18.98 2.90
C THR A 938 -15.53 19.72 1.57
N ASP A 939 -14.54 19.27 0.79
CA ASP A 939 -14.15 19.87 -0.48
C ASP A 939 -15.27 19.79 -1.52
N ASN A 940 -15.88 18.61 -1.67
CA ASN A 940 -16.98 18.41 -2.62
C ASN A 940 -18.23 19.19 -2.20
N THR A 941 -18.54 19.25 -0.89
CA THR A 941 -19.66 20.06 -0.39
C THR A 941 -19.46 21.53 -0.74
N ALA A 942 -18.27 22.08 -0.47
CA ALA A 942 -17.94 23.46 -0.83
C ALA A 942 -17.97 23.69 -2.34
N GLN A 943 -17.45 22.74 -3.14
CA GLN A 943 -17.49 22.83 -4.59
C GLN A 943 -18.92 22.96 -5.09
N TYR A 944 -19.80 22.02 -4.71
CA TYR A 944 -21.16 21.98 -5.21
C TYR A 944 -22.03 23.13 -4.68
N MET A 945 -21.76 23.65 -3.48
CA MET A 945 -22.38 24.91 -3.03
C MET A 945 -22.08 26.07 -3.98
N GLY A 946 -20.85 26.16 -4.51
CA GLY A 946 -20.49 27.14 -5.52
C GLY A 946 -21.05 26.81 -6.91
N ASP A 947 -21.00 25.54 -7.33
CA ASP A 947 -21.45 25.11 -8.67
C ASP A 947 -22.95 25.34 -8.88
N VAL A 948 -23.78 25.18 -7.85
CA VAL A 948 -25.23 25.42 -7.96
C VAL A 948 -25.62 26.88 -7.78
N ALA A 949 -24.67 27.79 -7.52
CA ALA A 949 -24.96 29.18 -7.20
C ALA A 949 -25.80 29.87 -8.29
N TYR A 950 -25.65 29.49 -9.56
CA TYR A 950 -26.45 30.04 -10.66
C TYR A 950 -27.96 29.87 -10.45
N ALA A 951 -28.40 28.75 -9.85
CA ALA A 951 -29.80 28.40 -9.68
C ALA A 951 -30.44 29.07 -8.46
N LEU A 952 -29.63 29.55 -7.52
CA LEU A 952 -30.11 30.06 -6.25
C LEU A 952 -30.49 31.54 -6.34
N ASN A 953 -31.45 31.98 -5.54
CA ASN A 953 -31.66 33.41 -5.34
C ASN A 953 -30.59 33.99 -4.40
N ARG A 954 -30.40 35.32 -4.43
CA ARG A 954 -29.34 35.99 -3.65
C ARG A 954 -29.47 35.81 -2.14
N GLU A 955 -30.69 35.92 -1.61
CA GLU A 955 -30.96 35.82 -0.17
C GLU A 955 -30.69 34.41 0.32
N TRP A 956 -31.18 33.41 -0.42
CA TRP A 956 -30.95 32.01 -0.11
C TRP A 956 -29.47 31.62 -0.18
N PHE A 957 -28.75 32.00 -1.24
CA PHE A 957 -27.31 31.73 -1.33
C PHE A 957 -26.53 32.36 -0.15
N THR A 958 -26.88 33.59 0.24
CA THR A 958 -26.28 34.24 1.41
C THR A 958 -26.52 33.39 2.67
N ARG A 959 -27.76 32.95 2.87
CA ARG A 959 -28.12 32.08 4.01
C ARG A 959 -27.34 30.77 3.99
N SER A 960 -27.23 30.10 2.85
CA SER A 960 -26.47 28.83 2.73
C SER A 960 -24.99 29.00 3.08
N VAL A 961 -24.34 30.08 2.65
CA VAL A 961 -22.93 30.36 3.01
C VAL A 961 -22.78 30.73 4.48
N GLU A 962 -23.75 31.42 5.08
CA GLU A 962 -23.78 31.66 6.52
C GLU A 962 -23.94 30.35 7.30
N MET A 963 -24.73 29.40 6.83
CA MET A 963 -24.84 28.07 7.44
C MET A 963 -23.52 27.30 7.35
N TRP A 964 -22.81 27.37 6.22
CA TRP A 964 -21.45 26.83 6.12
C TRP A 964 -20.53 27.43 7.18
N ARG A 965 -20.55 28.76 7.35
CA ARG A 965 -19.76 29.47 8.36
C ARG A 965 -20.10 29.03 9.79
N ASP A 966 -21.39 28.85 10.07
CA ASP A 966 -21.86 28.58 11.43
C ASP A 966 -21.69 27.09 11.82
N ILE A 967 -21.72 26.18 10.84
CA ILE A 967 -21.70 24.73 11.07
C ILE A 967 -20.33 24.12 10.76
N VAL A 968 -19.82 24.28 9.53
CA VAL A 968 -18.60 23.60 9.05
C VAL A 968 -17.35 24.43 9.35
N ASP A 969 -17.36 25.72 9.02
CA ASP A 969 -16.28 26.70 9.28
C ASP A 969 -14.87 26.26 8.85
N HIS A 970 -14.76 25.53 7.73
CA HIS A 970 -13.47 25.03 7.25
C HIS A 970 -12.74 26.10 6.41
N LYS A 971 -11.69 26.71 6.99
CA LYS A 971 -10.98 27.87 6.43
C LYS A 971 -10.60 27.75 4.95
N PRO A 972 -9.97 26.65 4.47
CA PRO A 972 -9.57 26.54 3.07
C PRO A 972 -10.71 26.80 2.08
N LYS A 973 -11.93 26.33 2.33
CA LYS A 973 -12.94 26.18 1.26
C LYS A 973 -13.93 27.32 1.10
N TYR A 974 -13.79 28.41 1.86
CA TYR A 974 -14.64 29.59 1.67
C TYR A 974 -14.43 30.23 0.29
N LEU A 975 -13.17 30.42 -0.10
CA LEU A 975 -12.81 30.99 -1.40
C LEU A 975 -13.07 30.00 -2.54
N TRP A 976 -13.07 28.69 -2.27
CA TRP A 976 -13.53 27.70 -3.23
C TRP A 976 -15.01 27.87 -3.58
N ILE A 977 -15.91 28.02 -2.59
CA ILE A 977 -17.33 28.32 -2.85
C ILE A 977 -17.45 29.59 -3.72
N ALA A 978 -16.65 30.62 -3.42
CA ALA A 978 -16.66 31.88 -4.14
C ALA A 978 -16.21 31.74 -5.61
N TRP A 979 -15.04 31.15 -5.84
CA TRP A 979 -14.50 30.97 -7.19
C TRP A 979 -15.34 30.01 -8.03
N ARG A 980 -15.86 28.92 -7.44
CA ARG A 980 -16.80 28.02 -8.13
C ARG A 980 -18.09 28.74 -8.53
N ALA A 981 -18.65 29.61 -7.68
CA ALA A 981 -19.78 30.45 -8.07
C ALA A 981 -19.44 31.42 -9.22
N ALA A 982 -18.23 31.98 -9.25
CA ALA A 982 -17.79 32.86 -10.33
C ALA A 982 -17.68 32.11 -11.67
N LEU A 983 -17.03 30.93 -11.65
CA LEU A 983 -16.85 30.09 -12.83
C LEU A 983 -18.19 29.55 -13.38
N ASN A 984 -19.20 29.39 -12.53
CA ASN A 984 -20.56 28.98 -12.92
C ASN A 984 -21.50 30.18 -13.16
N HIS A 985 -20.97 31.30 -13.67
CA HIS A 985 -21.73 32.48 -14.10
C HIS A 985 -22.59 33.14 -13.00
N ALA A 986 -22.14 33.11 -11.74
CA ALA A 986 -22.82 33.77 -10.61
C ALA A 986 -21.92 34.79 -9.87
N PRO A 987 -21.40 35.84 -10.55
CA PRO A 987 -20.41 36.76 -9.99
C PRO A 987 -20.89 37.51 -8.73
N GLU A 988 -22.16 37.91 -8.67
CA GLU A 988 -22.73 38.55 -7.47
C GLU A 988 -22.64 37.63 -6.23
N LYS A 989 -22.90 36.33 -6.41
CA LYS A 989 -22.87 35.33 -5.35
C LYS A 989 -21.45 34.97 -4.96
N ALA A 990 -20.54 34.91 -5.95
CA ALA A 990 -19.12 34.79 -5.69
C ALA A 990 -18.60 35.87 -4.74
N LEU A 991 -18.95 37.15 -5.00
CA LEU A 991 -18.56 38.26 -4.14
C LEU A 991 -19.19 38.21 -2.74
N ILE A 992 -20.38 37.63 -2.58
CA ILE A 992 -21.00 37.38 -1.27
C ILE A 992 -20.16 36.38 -0.47
N ALA A 993 -19.82 35.24 -1.06
CA ALA A 993 -19.01 34.22 -0.39
C ALA A 993 -17.61 34.72 -0.05
N ALA A 994 -16.93 35.39 -0.99
CA ALA A 994 -15.60 35.97 -0.78
C ALA A 994 -15.59 37.04 0.32
N ARG A 995 -16.61 37.91 0.38
CA ARG A 995 -16.77 38.88 1.46
C ARG A 995 -16.92 38.19 2.81
N ILE A 996 -17.79 37.18 2.91
CA ILE A 996 -17.97 36.41 4.16
C ILE A 996 -16.65 35.78 4.59
N ALA A 997 -15.85 35.26 3.65
CA ALA A 997 -14.52 34.71 3.91
C ALA A 997 -13.56 35.77 4.50
N ALA A 998 -13.47 36.95 3.87
CA ALA A 998 -12.60 38.04 4.31
C ALA A 998 -13.03 38.62 5.67
N GLU A 999 -14.34 38.71 5.93
CA GLU A 999 -14.89 39.12 7.23
C GLU A 999 -14.64 38.06 8.32
N ARG A 1000 -14.68 36.77 7.97
CA ARG A 1000 -14.41 35.66 8.90
C ARG A 1000 -12.93 35.57 9.28
N PHE A 1001 -12.03 35.85 8.34
CA PHE A 1001 -10.57 35.75 8.52
C PHE A 1001 -9.85 37.09 8.25
N PRO A 1002 -10.16 38.16 9.01
CA PRO A 1002 -9.61 39.49 8.77
C PRO A 1002 -8.09 39.58 8.99
N ASP A 1003 -7.54 38.69 9.84
CA ASP A 1003 -6.10 38.60 10.11
C ASP A 1003 -5.33 37.89 8.98
N SER A 1004 -6.03 37.27 8.03
CA SER A 1004 -5.46 36.56 6.89
C SER A 1004 -5.39 37.50 5.70
N GLN A 1005 -4.30 38.26 5.55
CA GLN A 1005 -4.15 39.24 4.46
C GLN A 1005 -4.43 38.64 3.08
N ALA A 1006 -4.01 37.38 2.84
CA ALA A 1006 -4.29 36.68 1.59
C ALA A 1006 -5.79 36.56 1.26
N PHE A 1007 -6.67 36.37 2.26
CA PHE A 1007 -8.13 36.30 2.04
C PHE A 1007 -8.74 37.67 1.77
N VAL A 1008 -8.23 38.71 2.44
CA VAL A 1008 -8.65 40.10 2.22
C VAL A 1008 -8.24 40.56 0.81
N ASP A 1009 -7.01 40.24 0.41
CA ASP A 1009 -6.50 40.57 -0.90
C ASP A 1009 -7.21 39.78 -2.01
N GLU A 1010 -7.49 38.49 -1.79
CA GLU A 1010 -8.23 37.68 -2.76
C GLU A 1010 -9.64 38.23 -2.98
N TYR A 1011 -10.34 38.65 -1.92
CA TYR A 1011 -11.64 39.31 -2.06
C TYR A 1011 -11.53 40.61 -2.87
N ALA A 1012 -10.53 41.45 -2.60
CA ALA A 1012 -10.30 42.68 -3.39
C ALA A 1012 -10.01 42.38 -4.86
N PHE A 1013 -9.22 41.34 -5.13
CA PHE A 1013 -8.92 40.85 -6.47
C PHE A 1013 -10.18 40.36 -7.19
N MET A 1014 -11.04 39.59 -6.52
CA MET A 1014 -12.33 39.18 -7.06
C MET A 1014 -13.25 40.38 -7.34
N GLN A 1015 -13.25 41.41 -6.49
CA GLN A 1015 -14.02 42.64 -6.73
C GLN A 1015 -13.56 43.38 -7.98
N GLU A 1016 -12.25 43.46 -8.21
CA GLU A 1016 -11.68 44.05 -9.43
C GLU A 1016 -12.08 43.26 -10.68
N LEU A 1017 -12.02 41.93 -10.61
CA LEU A 1017 -12.27 41.06 -11.75
C LEU A 1017 -13.76 40.92 -12.10
N LEU A 1018 -14.62 40.81 -11.07
CA LEU A 1018 -16.04 40.48 -11.23
C LEU A 1018 -16.96 41.71 -11.08
N GLY A 1019 -16.49 42.80 -10.47
CA GLY A 1019 -17.35 43.96 -10.13
C GLY A 1019 -17.85 44.77 -11.32
N ASP A 1020 -17.23 44.60 -12.49
CA ASP A 1020 -17.63 45.25 -13.75
C ASP A 1020 -18.59 44.39 -14.60
N GLN A 1021 -18.87 43.14 -14.19
CA GLN A 1021 -19.80 42.19 -14.84
C GLN A 1021 -21.19 42.25 -14.21
#